data_AF-A0A3N6NQ83-F1
#
_entry.id   AF-A0A3N6NQ83-F1
#
_cell.length_a   1.000
_cell.length_b   1.000
_cell.length_c   1.000
_cell.angle_alpha   90.00
_cell.angle_beta   90.00
_cell.angle_gamma   90.00
#
_symmetry.space_group_name_H-M   'P 1'
#
loop_
_entity.id
_entity.type
_entity.pdbx_description
1 polymer ?
#
loop_
_entity_poly.entity_id
_entity_poly.type
_entity_poly.pdbx_seq_one_letter_code
_entity_poly.pdbx_strand_id
1 'polypeptide(L)'
;PTGTPDPTGTPDPTGTPDPTGTPEPTETPDPTGTPEPTETPEPTETPEPTETPEPTETPEPTETPEPTPEPTPPPIPNRRPNAADDEVATSQSKLVEFNVLENDSDPDGDPLTVTDFTSVSNGELVQKSNGLFEYTPDDGFVGTESFSYTISDGNGGSDTANVTITINRSPELVNNTGIVVEAASGIRFINSNNLQASDADNSPDELIYTITDAPDLGDLRIGDSSRLREGDTFTQEDINNNLLQFTPDDTAGSDFFTYTVSDVAGGQVPPNSFSIGIVDDTKTLTNEADNFTGTALSNNILGLAGDDSIDGLSSSDYIDGGEGSDSLLGDSGDDCLFGGSQQDNLRGGDGSDSLFGGDGNDRISGDTGNDRISGDAGNDNLLGGEGSDSMTGGEGNDSLLGADGDDTIAGNAGNDTIRSGADNDSVTGGDGSDLIDGGSDNDTISSGAGADTVLGGSENDSIFGEEGDDSLVGDDGNDTIDAGPGQDIILGDIGDDSIQGGDDNDGIDGSIGNDTIAGGSGSDRLTGGAGNDFFFYEVADQGIDTVRDFDRPGDDDTLLFTSANFGGLTNSGFSSVILQDENIGSEGQSIGDAELIIFEGKFDNAQAVNAALNVQNGSSDRPAFFVYLNGQRGKYVFGYDTSLADDSVPAFELGILQSIEPEEDQISTIIDAGDFEFI
;
A
#
# COMPACT_ATOMS: atom_id res chain seq x y z
N PRO A 1 48.25 -26.09 -29.12
CA PRO A 1 48.52 -26.50 -30.53
C PRO A 1 47.51 -25.81 -31.45
N THR A 2 47.89 -25.49 -32.69
CA THR A 2 47.06 -25.08 -33.87
C THR A 2 45.53 -25.12 -33.72
N GLY A 3 44.73 -24.13 -34.15
CA GLY A 3 45.00 -23.02 -35.09
C GLY A 3 44.00 -23.04 -36.27
N THR A 4 43.52 -21.87 -36.69
CA THR A 4 42.59 -21.60 -37.82
C THR A 4 43.22 -21.88 -39.21
N PRO A 5 42.54 -21.82 -40.39
CA PRO A 5 41.26 -21.15 -40.78
C PRO A 5 40.26 -22.12 -41.53
N ASP A 6 39.33 -21.81 -42.46
CA ASP A 6 39.27 -20.86 -43.62
C ASP A 6 37.80 -20.65 -44.15
N PRO A 7 37.49 -19.66 -45.04
CA PRO A 7 36.12 -19.16 -45.29
C PRO A 7 35.62 -19.19 -46.77
N THR A 8 34.38 -18.72 -47.00
CA THR A 8 33.85 -18.10 -48.25
C THR A 8 32.64 -17.20 -47.92
N GLY A 9 32.31 -16.08 -48.59
CA GLY A 9 32.95 -15.37 -49.70
C GLY A 9 31.92 -14.57 -50.53
N THR A 10 32.00 -13.23 -50.59
CA THR A 10 31.08 -12.36 -51.36
C THR A 10 31.45 -12.29 -52.86
N PRO A 11 30.50 -11.93 -53.76
CA PRO A 11 30.50 -10.56 -54.30
C PRO A 11 29.14 -9.98 -54.79
N ASP A 12 29.06 -8.64 -54.78
CA ASP A 12 28.15 -7.76 -55.55
C ASP A 12 28.78 -7.49 -56.98
N PRO A 13 28.23 -6.74 -57.98
CA PRO A 13 27.00 -5.91 -58.03
C PRO A 13 26.14 -6.00 -59.33
N THR A 14 25.01 -5.27 -59.35
CA THR A 14 24.38 -4.46 -60.46
C THR A 14 22.85 -4.40 -60.30
N GLY A 15 22.12 -3.33 -60.66
CA GLY A 15 22.48 -1.98 -61.13
C GLY A 15 21.22 -1.13 -61.39
N THR A 16 21.31 0.20 -61.28
CA THR A 16 20.15 1.14 -61.36
C THR A 16 19.74 1.50 -62.80
N PRO A 17 18.60 2.18 -63.04
CA PRO A 17 18.64 3.66 -63.07
C PRO A 17 17.39 4.42 -62.55
N ASP A 18 17.63 5.57 -61.92
CA ASP A 18 16.71 6.73 -61.84
C ASP A 18 16.93 7.63 -63.09
N PRO A 19 15.96 8.48 -63.52
CA PRO A 19 16.11 9.91 -63.24
C PRO A 19 14.81 10.74 -63.06
N THR A 20 14.77 11.62 -62.04
CA THR A 20 14.51 13.11 -62.10
C THR A 20 13.76 13.64 -60.86
N GLY A 21 14.15 14.77 -60.23
CA GLY A 21 15.32 15.63 -60.44
C GLY A 21 15.43 16.81 -59.43
N THR A 22 16.66 17.19 -59.09
CA THR A 22 17.13 18.27 -58.16
C THR A 22 17.02 19.71 -58.76
N PRO A 23 17.35 20.85 -58.08
CA PRO A 23 18.34 21.03 -56.99
C PRO A 23 18.11 22.05 -55.82
N GLU A 24 18.90 21.82 -54.76
CA GLU A 24 19.74 22.70 -53.89
C GLU A 24 20.10 24.16 -54.33
N PRO A 25 20.85 24.97 -53.51
CA PRO A 25 20.88 25.17 -52.03
C PRO A 25 21.08 26.68 -51.64
N THR A 26 21.35 27.03 -50.36
CA THR A 26 22.51 27.89 -49.93
C THR A 26 22.70 28.07 -48.41
N GLU A 27 23.96 28.21 -47.97
CA GLU A 27 24.44 28.66 -46.64
C GLU A 27 24.59 30.21 -46.60
N THR A 28 24.77 30.97 -45.50
CA THR A 28 25.91 31.08 -44.53
C THR A 28 25.62 32.23 -43.50
N PRO A 29 26.43 32.48 -42.42
CA PRO A 29 26.01 33.26 -41.22
C PRO A 29 26.72 34.62 -40.92
N ASP A 30 26.25 35.29 -39.84
CA ASP A 30 26.95 36.26 -38.94
C ASP A 30 27.33 37.67 -39.54
N PRO A 31 27.79 38.71 -38.77
CA PRO A 31 27.78 38.97 -37.32
C PRO A 31 27.26 40.38 -36.88
N THR A 32 27.20 40.63 -35.56
CA THR A 32 27.65 41.83 -34.77
C THR A 32 26.71 42.24 -33.60
N GLY A 33 27.24 42.90 -32.56
CA GLY A 33 26.46 43.40 -31.42
C GLY A 33 27.16 44.47 -30.55
N THR A 34 26.37 45.01 -29.59
CA THR A 34 26.73 45.82 -28.39
C THR A 34 27.47 47.17 -28.59
N PRO A 35 27.45 48.14 -27.61
CA PRO A 35 26.84 48.14 -26.26
C PRO A 35 25.98 49.38 -25.87
N GLU A 36 25.24 49.24 -24.74
CA GLU A 36 24.97 50.15 -23.57
C GLU A 36 25.05 51.71 -23.65
N PRO A 37 24.52 52.48 -22.66
CA PRO A 37 23.45 52.25 -21.66
C PRO A 37 22.31 53.33 -21.83
N THR A 38 21.57 53.97 -20.89
CA THR A 38 21.56 54.11 -19.40
C THR A 38 20.21 54.65 -18.88
N GLU A 39 19.82 54.25 -17.66
CA GLU A 39 18.99 54.92 -16.61
C GLU A 39 17.65 55.67 -16.89
N THR A 40 16.66 55.34 -16.03
CA THR A 40 15.43 56.08 -15.69
C THR A 40 15.72 57.44 -15.04
N PRO A 41 14.76 58.40 -15.03
CA PRO A 41 14.07 58.64 -13.75
C PRO A 41 12.60 59.09 -13.83
N GLU A 42 11.84 58.78 -12.78
CA GLU A 42 10.60 59.47 -12.36
C GLU A 42 10.93 60.79 -11.59
N PRO A 43 9.95 61.51 -11.02
CA PRO A 43 8.72 62.06 -11.61
C PRO A 43 8.65 63.59 -11.42
N THR A 44 7.72 64.32 -12.07
CA THR A 44 7.30 65.64 -11.55
C THR A 44 5.88 66.08 -11.95
N GLU A 45 5.06 66.27 -10.92
CA GLU A 45 3.90 67.16 -10.70
C GLU A 45 3.28 67.98 -11.85
N THR A 46 1.95 67.96 -11.91
CA THR A 46 1.09 68.92 -12.64
C THR A 46 0.51 69.97 -11.67
N PRO A 47 0.79 71.27 -11.85
CA PRO A 47 0.15 72.34 -11.07
C PRO A 47 -0.77 73.28 -11.90
N GLU A 48 -1.94 73.56 -11.34
CA GLU A 48 -2.78 74.74 -11.62
C GLU A 48 -2.26 75.99 -10.85
N PRO A 49 -2.83 77.22 -10.98
CA PRO A 49 -3.50 77.88 -12.12
C PRO A 49 -3.01 79.35 -12.36
N THR A 50 -3.74 80.11 -13.19
CA THR A 50 -3.87 81.61 -13.19
C THR A 50 -2.75 82.49 -13.79
N GLU A 51 -3.08 83.34 -14.78
CA GLU A 51 -3.36 84.80 -14.63
C GLU A 51 -3.63 85.52 -15.98
N THR A 52 -4.33 86.66 -15.93
CA THR A 52 -4.62 87.56 -17.08
C THR A 52 -3.77 88.85 -16.96
N PRO A 53 -3.36 89.52 -18.06
CA PRO A 53 -4.08 90.75 -18.46
C PRO A 53 -4.00 91.16 -19.97
N GLU A 54 -4.70 92.25 -20.32
CA GLU A 54 -4.66 93.02 -21.58
C GLU A 54 -3.41 93.97 -21.65
N PRO A 55 -3.23 94.93 -22.62
CA PRO A 55 -3.96 95.30 -23.86
C PRO A 55 -3.00 95.38 -25.12
N THR A 56 -3.00 96.27 -26.16
CA THR A 56 -3.62 97.59 -26.47
C THR A 56 -3.50 98.01 -27.97
N GLU A 57 -4.35 98.96 -28.38
CA GLU A 57 -4.23 100.00 -29.46
C GLU A 57 -4.54 99.71 -30.97
N THR A 58 -4.97 100.80 -31.63
CA THR A 58 -5.77 100.92 -32.87
C THR A 58 -4.99 101.64 -34.00
N PRO A 59 -5.50 101.78 -35.25
CA PRO A 59 -6.32 102.97 -35.61
C PRO A 59 -7.42 102.77 -36.69
N GLU A 60 -8.26 103.81 -36.84
CA GLU A 60 -9.45 103.93 -37.73
C GLU A 60 -9.09 104.62 -39.09
N PRO A 61 -10.01 105.26 -39.90
CA PRO A 61 -11.49 105.20 -40.00
C PRO A 61 -12.02 105.13 -41.48
N THR A 62 -13.36 105.16 -41.69
CA THR A 62 -14.10 106.14 -42.54
C THR A 62 -15.61 105.81 -42.60
N GLU A 63 -16.46 106.84 -42.70
CA GLU A 63 -17.92 106.81 -42.45
C GLU A 63 -18.82 106.47 -43.66
N THR A 64 -20.05 105.98 -43.38
CA THR A 64 -21.31 106.43 -44.02
C THR A 64 -22.51 106.03 -43.10
N PRO A 65 -23.71 106.65 -43.23
CA PRO A 65 -24.57 106.91 -42.06
C PRO A 65 -25.60 105.83 -41.68
N GLU A 66 -26.15 105.98 -40.47
CA GLU A 66 -27.22 105.17 -39.88
C GLU A 66 -28.47 105.05 -40.78
N PRO A 67 -29.00 103.85 -41.00
CA PRO A 67 -30.42 103.67 -41.32
C PRO A 67 -31.28 103.85 -40.07
N THR A 68 -32.52 104.31 -40.27
CA THR A 68 -33.59 104.41 -39.26
C THR A 68 -33.71 103.11 -38.44
N PRO A 69 -34.01 103.16 -37.12
CA PRO A 69 -34.22 101.96 -36.32
C PRO A 69 -35.26 101.04 -36.97
N GLU A 70 -34.82 99.82 -37.29
CA GLU A 70 -35.67 98.74 -37.77
C GLU A 70 -36.66 98.38 -36.64
N PRO A 71 -37.96 98.15 -36.94
CA PRO A 71 -38.89 97.70 -35.92
C PRO A 71 -38.39 96.35 -35.39
N THR A 72 -38.30 96.21 -34.06
CA THR A 72 -37.99 94.92 -33.42
C THR A 72 -38.85 93.83 -34.06
N PRO A 73 -38.25 92.72 -34.55
CA PRO A 73 -39.04 91.64 -35.10
C PRO A 73 -40.09 91.20 -34.06
N PRO A 74 -41.30 90.79 -34.49
CA PRO A 74 -42.25 90.23 -33.56
C PRO A 74 -41.58 89.07 -32.81
N PRO A 75 -41.84 88.88 -31.50
CA PRO A 75 -41.27 87.76 -30.77
C PRO A 75 -41.61 86.47 -31.52
N ILE A 76 -40.61 85.61 -31.70
CA ILE A 76 -40.82 84.28 -32.27
C ILE A 76 -41.89 83.61 -31.40
N PRO A 77 -43.02 83.16 -31.97
CA PRO A 77 -44.04 82.51 -31.17
C PRO A 77 -43.46 81.20 -30.65
N ASN A 78 -43.24 81.13 -29.34
CA ASN A 78 -42.79 79.93 -28.64
C ASN A 78 -43.60 78.74 -29.14
N ARG A 79 -42.91 77.75 -29.71
CA ARG A 79 -43.56 76.51 -30.13
C ARG A 79 -43.90 75.70 -28.87
N ARG A 80 -44.40 74.49 -29.06
CA ARG A 80 -44.50 73.53 -27.96
C ARG A 80 -43.32 72.59 -28.07
N PRO A 81 -42.81 72.06 -26.94
CA PRO A 81 -42.00 70.87 -26.98
C PRO A 81 -42.80 69.71 -27.60
N ASN A 82 -42.10 68.67 -28.02
CA ASN A 82 -42.65 67.43 -28.53
C ASN A 82 -42.27 66.32 -27.56
N ALA A 83 -43.26 65.79 -26.83
CA ALA A 83 -43.06 64.62 -25.98
C ALA A 83 -43.09 63.33 -26.84
N ALA A 84 -42.24 62.36 -26.53
CA ALA A 84 -42.17 61.07 -27.23
C ALA A 84 -42.54 59.91 -26.29
N ASP A 85 -43.34 58.95 -26.77
CA ASP A 85 -43.68 57.77 -25.97
C ASP A 85 -42.42 56.91 -25.73
N ASP A 86 -42.25 56.44 -24.49
CA ASP A 86 -41.13 55.63 -24.02
C ASP A 86 -41.51 54.15 -23.92
N GLU A 87 -40.54 53.27 -24.16
CA GLU A 87 -40.65 51.83 -23.86
C GLU A 87 -39.46 51.40 -23.01
N VAL A 88 -39.73 50.71 -21.90
CA VAL A 88 -38.71 50.17 -20.98
C VAL A 88 -39.13 48.78 -20.50
N ALA A 89 -38.15 47.90 -20.28
CA ALA A 89 -38.37 46.55 -19.80
C ALA A 89 -37.61 46.29 -18.49
N THR A 90 -38.19 45.46 -17.63
CA THR A 90 -37.57 44.90 -16.42
C THR A 90 -38.17 43.52 -16.16
N SER A 91 -37.67 42.80 -15.16
CA SER A 91 -38.26 41.54 -14.68
C SER A 91 -39.00 41.76 -13.36
N GLN A 92 -39.91 40.84 -13.01
CA GLN A 92 -40.63 40.85 -11.74
C GLN A 92 -39.71 41.10 -10.52
N SER A 93 -40.16 41.92 -9.57
CA SER A 93 -39.41 42.39 -8.39
C SER A 93 -38.06 43.08 -8.67
N LYS A 94 -37.69 43.41 -9.91
CA LYS A 94 -36.45 44.12 -10.26
C LYS A 94 -36.66 45.61 -10.53
N LEU A 95 -35.95 46.45 -9.79
CA LEU A 95 -35.89 47.89 -10.01
C LEU A 95 -35.20 48.22 -11.34
N VAL A 96 -35.80 49.11 -12.12
CA VAL A 96 -35.23 49.71 -13.35
C VAL A 96 -35.17 51.23 -13.22
N GLU A 97 -34.05 51.83 -13.65
CA GLU A 97 -33.87 53.28 -13.76
C GLU A 97 -33.83 53.66 -15.25
N PHE A 98 -34.55 54.71 -15.63
CA PHE A 98 -34.65 55.19 -17.02
C PHE A 98 -34.93 56.70 -17.05
N ASN A 99 -34.65 57.34 -18.19
CA ASN A 99 -34.75 58.79 -18.36
C ASN A 99 -35.67 59.14 -19.53
N VAL A 100 -36.84 59.71 -19.22
CA VAL A 100 -37.88 60.03 -20.22
C VAL A 100 -37.56 61.25 -21.09
N LEU A 101 -36.42 61.92 -20.87
CA LEU A 101 -36.03 63.11 -21.64
C LEU A 101 -35.00 62.82 -22.75
N GLU A 102 -34.74 61.55 -23.09
CA GLU A 102 -33.68 61.18 -24.07
C GLU A 102 -34.14 61.16 -25.52
N ASN A 103 -35.44 60.91 -25.76
CA ASN A 103 -36.13 60.94 -27.05
C ASN A 103 -36.88 62.28 -27.29
N ASP A 104 -37.16 63.03 -26.22
CA ASP A 104 -37.86 64.30 -26.24
C ASP A 104 -37.10 65.44 -26.93
N SER A 105 -37.83 66.45 -27.42
CA SER A 105 -37.21 67.63 -28.04
C SER A 105 -38.04 68.90 -27.96
N ASP A 106 -37.38 70.05 -27.85
CA ASP A 106 -38.00 71.36 -28.07
C ASP A 106 -37.63 71.94 -29.46
N PRO A 107 -38.60 72.41 -30.27
CA PRO A 107 -38.33 72.96 -31.60
C PRO A 107 -37.60 74.31 -31.63
N ASP A 108 -37.67 75.12 -30.58
CA ASP A 108 -36.97 76.40 -30.41
C ASP A 108 -35.64 76.23 -29.65
N GLY A 109 -35.46 75.12 -28.93
CA GLY A 109 -34.23 74.69 -28.26
C GLY A 109 -34.21 74.97 -26.76
N ASP A 110 -35.37 75.23 -26.14
CA ASP A 110 -35.47 75.53 -24.72
C ASP A 110 -35.28 74.28 -23.81
N PRO A 111 -34.74 74.42 -22.58
CA PRO A 111 -34.50 73.29 -21.69
C PRO A 111 -35.81 72.64 -21.19
N LEU A 112 -35.94 71.34 -21.42
CA LEU A 112 -37.12 70.56 -21.02
C LEU A 112 -37.13 70.22 -19.52
N THR A 113 -38.29 70.38 -18.91
CA THR A 113 -38.55 69.99 -17.52
C THR A 113 -39.80 69.12 -17.40
N VAL A 114 -39.73 68.01 -16.67
CA VAL A 114 -40.92 67.21 -16.34
C VAL A 114 -41.69 67.94 -15.24
N THR A 115 -42.98 68.20 -15.47
CA THR A 115 -43.81 69.08 -14.63
C THR A 115 -44.96 68.37 -13.91
N ASP A 116 -45.42 67.25 -14.43
CA ASP A 116 -46.46 66.39 -13.85
C ASP A 116 -46.32 64.96 -14.37
N PHE A 117 -46.74 63.95 -13.60
CA PHE A 117 -46.79 62.55 -14.01
C PHE A 117 -47.82 61.73 -13.21
N THR A 118 -48.39 60.69 -13.82
CA THR A 118 -49.39 59.83 -13.18
C THR A 118 -48.76 58.71 -12.35
N SER A 119 -49.43 58.27 -11.29
CA SER A 119 -49.04 57.08 -10.51
C SER A 119 -49.35 55.78 -11.25
N VAL A 120 -48.42 54.83 -11.18
CA VAL A 120 -48.61 53.40 -11.53
C VAL A 120 -49.55 52.69 -10.52
N SER A 121 -49.97 51.46 -10.85
CA SER A 121 -50.88 50.64 -10.04
C SER A 121 -50.30 49.32 -9.53
N ASN A 122 -49.18 48.84 -10.11
CA ASN A 122 -48.56 47.53 -9.82
C ASN A 122 -47.07 47.69 -9.47
N GLY A 123 -46.74 48.58 -8.53
CA GLY A 123 -45.37 48.87 -8.09
C GLY A 123 -45.17 50.29 -7.57
N GLU A 124 -43.92 50.66 -7.30
CA GLU A 124 -43.52 52.01 -6.85
C GLU A 124 -42.75 52.73 -7.96
N LEU A 125 -43.19 53.95 -8.33
CA LEU A 125 -42.55 54.83 -9.30
C LEU A 125 -42.04 56.09 -8.59
N VAL A 126 -40.73 56.37 -8.68
CA VAL A 126 -40.07 57.49 -7.99
C VAL A 126 -39.25 58.31 -8.98
N GLN A 127 -39.58 59.59 -9.13
CA GLN A 127 -38.72 60.52 -9.87
C GLN A 127 -37.48 60.88 -9.03
N LYS A 128 -36.28 60.58 -9.53
CA LYS A 128 -35.00 60.79 -8.84
C LYS A 128 -34.36 62.13 -9.19
N SER A 129 -34.50 62.58 -10.44
CA SER A 129 -34.14 63.93 -10.89
C SER A 129 -34.99 64.34 -12.10
N ASN A 130 -34.71 65.47 -12.75
CA ASN A 130 -35.47 65.92 -13.91
C ASN A 130 -35.30 64.94 -15.09
N GLY A 131 -36.37 64.23 -15.45
CA GLY A 131 -36.37 63.16 -16.47
C GLY A 131 -36.08 61.76 -15.94
N LEU A 132 -35.26 61.63 -14.89
CA LEU A 132 -34.81 60.34 -14.35
C LEU A 132 -35.84 59.73 -13.37
N PHE A 133 -36.34 58.53 -13.69
CA PHE A 133 -37.29 57.75 -12.90
C PHE A 133 -36.71 56.38 -12.52
N GLU A 134 -36.99 55.95 -11.29
CA GLU A 134 -36.91 54.55 -10.87
C GLU A 134 -38.32 53.95 -10.84
N TYR A 135 -38.49 52.72 -11.33
CA TYR A 135 -39.68 51.91 -11.10
C TYR A 135 -39.29 50.55 -10.52
N THR A 136 -40.02 50.11 -9.49
CA THR A 136 -39.92 48.77 -8.92
C THR A 136 -41.28 48.09 -9.01
N PRO A 137 -41.42 46.95 -9.71
CA PRO A 137 -42.68 46.20 -9.76
C PRO A 137 -43.12 45.69 -8.37
N ASP A 138 -44.43 45.53 -8.18
CA ASP A 138 -44.96 44.76 -7.04
C ASP A 138 -44.50 43.28 -7.12
N ASP A 139 -44.31 42.64 -5.96
CA ASP A 139 -43.78 41.28 -5.88
C ASP A 139 -44.60 40.25 -6.68
N GLY A 140 -43.97 39.62 -7.67
CA GLY A 140 -44.60 38.64 -8.56
C GLY A 140 -45.58 39.23 -9.60
N PHE A 141 -45.57 40.55 -9.82
CA PHE A 141 -46.28 41.14 -10.96
C PHE A 141 -45.54 40.85 -12.27
N VAL A 142 -46.28 40.40 -13.29
CA VAL A 142 -45.80 40.14 -14.65
C VAL A 142 -46.86 40.66 -15.62
N GLY A 143 -46.47 41.44 -16.63
CA GLY A 143 -47.38 42.10 -17.56
C GLY A 143 -46.88 43.47 -18.03
N THR A 144 -47.80 44.38 -18.30
CA THR A 144 -47.48 45.76 -18.73
C THR A 144 -48.09 46.76 -17.77
N GLU A 145 -47.30 47.75 -17.35
CA GLU A 145 -47.70 48.92 -16.58
C GLU A 145 -47.47 50.18 -17.44
N SER A 146 -48.22 51.26 -17.20
CA SER A 146 -48.09 52.48 -18.00
C SER A 146 -48.41 53.74 -17.21
N PHE A 147 -47.61 54.78 -17.37
CA PHE A 147 -47.88 56.11 -16.83
C PHE A 147 -47.62 57.20 -17.87
N SER A 148 -48.28 58.35 -17.75
CA SER A 148 -47.99 59.52 -18.59
C SER A 148 -47.25 60.60 -17.82
N TYR A 149 -46.38 61.33 -18.51
CA TYR A 149 -45.63 62.48 -17.99
C TYR A 149 -45.82 63.69 -18.90
N THR A 150 -45.66 64.89 -18.35
CA THR A 150 -45.85 66.16 -19.08
C THR A 150 -44.62 67.03 -18.97
N ILE A 151 -44.02 67.36 -20.11
CA ILE A 151 -42.87 68.26 -20.21
C ILE A 151 -43.29 69.71 -20.42
N SER A 152 -42.43 70.65 -20.01
CA SER A 152 -42.55 72.07 -20.34
C SER A 152 -41.19 72.70 -20.64
N ASP A 153 -41.21 73.65 -21.56
CA ASP A 153 -40.12 74.53 -21.98
C ASP A 153 -39.87 75.70 -21.00
N GLY A 154 -40.74 75.89 -19.99
CA GLY A 154 -40.71 77.03 -19.08
C GLY A 154 -41.17 78.38 -19.67
N ASN A 155 -41.34 78.46 -21.00
CA ASN A 155 -41.78 79.64 -21.75
C ASN A 155 -43.28 79.63 -22.07
N GLY A 156 -43.97 78.51 -21.88
CA GLY A 156 -45.43 78.38 -21.90
C GLY A 156 -45.97 77.29 -22.83
N GLY A 157 -45.10 76.52 -23.47
CA GLY A 157 -45.46 75.27 -24.11
C GLY A 157 -45.40 74.09 -23.14
N SER A 158 -46.20 73.08 -23.45
CA SER A 158 -46.16 71.77 -22.83
C SER A 158 -46.76 70.71 -23.75
N ASP A 159 -46.32 69.48 -23.54
CA ASP A 159 -46.78 68.29 -24.25
C ASP A 159 -46.69 67.05 -23.34
N THR A 160 -47.36 65.96 -23.71
CA THR A 160 -47.57 64.80 -22.83
C THR A 160 -47.37 63.49 -23.60
N ALA A 161 -46.52 62.60 -23.07
CA ALA A 161 -46.27 61.27 -23.60
C ALA A 161 -46.48 60.19 -22.53
N ASN A 162 -46.42 58.92 -22.95
CA ASN A 162 -46.65 57.75 -22.11
C ASN A 162 -45.37 56.89 -22.05
N VAL A 163 -45.02 56.44 -20.85
CA VAL A 163 -44.05 55.37 -20.64
C VAL A 163 -44.80 54.05 -20.58
N THR A 164 -44.40 53.10 -21.42
CA THR A 164 -44.85 51.71 -21.37
C THR A 164 -43.76 50.87 -20.71
N ILE A 165 -44.06 50.32 -19.53
CA ILE A 165 -43.15 49.44 -18.79
C ILE A 165 -43.61 48.00 -19.01
N THR A 166 -42.73 47.16 -19.56
CA THR A 166 -42.95 45.71 -19.62
C THR A 166 -42.23 45.03 -18.47
N ILE A 167 -42.95 44.22 -17.71
CA ILE A 167 -42.44 43.44 -16.59
C ILE A 167 -42.50 41.97 -17.00
N ASN A 168 -41.36 41.42 -17.39
CA ASN A 168 -41.19 40.01 -17.72
C ASN A 168 -41.26 39.15 -16.45
N ARG A 169 -41.39 37.83 -16.63
CA ARG A 169 -41.10 36.86 -15.56
C ARG A 169 -39.58 36.85 -15.27
N SER A 170 -39.16 36.01 -14.33
CA SER A 170 -37.75 35.63 -14.14
C SER A 170 -37.64 34.12 -14.31
N PRO A 171 -36.54 33.61 -14.89
CA PRO A 171 -36.42 32.19 -15.25
C PRO A 171 -36.59 31.25 -14.05
N GLU A 172 -37.17 30.09 -14.31
CA GLU A 172 -37.32 29.00 -13.34
C GLU A 172 -36.36 27.86 -13.69
N LEU A 173 -35.68 27.30 -12.68
CA LEU A 173 -34.80 26.13 -12.84
C LEU A 173 -35.66 24.85 -12.83
N VAL A 174 -35.70 24.15 -13.96
CA VAL A 174 -36.54 22.97 -14.21
C VAL A 174 -35.81 21.68 -13.82
N ASN A 175 -34.56 21.52 -14.27
CA ASN A 175 -33.72 20.36 -13.99
C ASN A 175 -32.35 20.81 -13.46
N ASN A 176 -31.88 20.14 -12.41
CA ASN A 176 -30.53 20.26 -11.85
C ASN A 176 -30.20 18.94 -11.15
N THR A 177 -30.09 17.85 -11.92
CA THR A 177 -30.04 16.47 -11.40
C THR A 177 -28.63 15.89 -11.33
N GLY A 178 -27.63 16.62 -11.81
CA GLY A 178 -26.22 16.18 -11.85
C GLY A 178 -25.93 15.13 -12.94
N ILE A 179 -24.72 14.55 -12.88
CA ILE A 179 -24.26 13.41 -13.69
C ILE A 179 -23.43 12.43 -12.86
N VAL A 180 -23.27 11.21 -13.37
CA VAL A 180 -22.23 10.25 -12.95
C VAL A 180 -21.41 9.84 -14.18
N VAL A 181 -20.10 9.71 -14.00
CA VAL A 181 -19.07 9.59 -15.04
C VAL A 181 -18.06 8.53 -14.60
N GLU A 182 -17.62 7.61 -15.46
CA GLU A 182 -16.41 6.80 -15.18
C GLU A 182 -15.18 7.63 -15.61
N ALA A 183 -14.04 7.58 -14.91
CA ALA A 183 -12.92 8.49 -15.16
C ALA A 183 -12.36 8.35 -16.60
N ALA A 184 -12.06 7.14 -17.05
CA ALA A 184 -11.61 6.84 -18.42
C ALA A 184 -12.66 7.15 -19.52
N SER A 185 -13.89 7.54 -19.18
CA SER A 185 -15.01 7.62 -20.13
C SER A 185 -15.10 8.90 -20.99
N GLY A 186 -14.05 9.72 -20.99
CA GLY A 186 -13.86 10.82 -21.94
C GLY A 186 -14.93 11.91 -21.84
N ILE A 187 -15.69 12.15 -22.91
CA ILE A 187 -16.63 13.29 -22.99
C ILE A 187 -18.05 12.86 -22.58
N ARG A 188 -18.55 13.39 -21.47
CA ARG A 188 -19.96 13.32 -21.08
C ARG A 188 -20.69 14.62 -21.44
N PHE A 189 -21.87 14.49 -22.05
CA PHE A 189 -22.68 15.62 -22.49
C PHE A 189 -23.75 16.00 -21.45
N ILE A 190 -23.67 17.22 -20.93
CA ILE A 190 -24.71 17.78 -20.05
C ILE A 190 -25.82 18.34 -20.95
N ASN A 191 -27.00 17.75 -20.85
CA ASN A 191 -28.16 18.03 -21.70
C ASN A 191 -29.38 18.41 -20.85
N SER A 192 -30.50 18.75 -21.50
CA SER A 192 -31.70 19.30 -20.85
C SER A 192 -32.34 18.38 -19.79
N ASN A 193 -32.05 17.07 -19.77
CA ASN A 193 -32.51 16.17 -18.71
C ASN A 193 -31.69 16.33 -17.41
N ASN A 194 -30.46 16.83 -17.52
CA ASN A 194 -29.53 17.02 -16.41
C ASN A 194 -29.59 18.46 -15.88
N LEU A 195 -29.50 19.43 -16.78
CA LEU A 195 -29.52 20.86 -16.48
C LEU A 195 -30.51 21.58 -17.40
N GLN A 196 -31.51 22.25 -16.84
CA GLN A 196 -32.45 23.04 -17.62
C GLN A 196 -33.08 24.16 -16.81
N ALA A 197 -33.12 25.36 -17.38
CA ALA A 197 -33.99 26.45 -17.00
C ALA A 197 -35.05 26.69 -18.09
N SER A 198 -36.09 27.44 -17.74
CA SER A 198 -37.08 27.93 -18.70
C SER A 198 -37.68 29.26 -18.24
N ASP A 199 -38.01 30.11 -19.20
CA ASP A 199 -39.07 31.11 -19.02
C ASP A 199 -40.14 30.97 -20.11
N ALA A 200 -41.23 31.73 -19.99
CA ALA A 200 -42.40 31.69 -20.85
C ALA A 200 -42.48 32.85 -21.85
N ASP A 201 -41.67 33.89 -21.66
CA ASP A 201 -41.52 35.08 -22.50
C ASP A 201 -40.16 35.14 -23.24
N ASN A 202 -39.11 34.47 -22.72
CA ASN A 202 -37.80 34.36 -23.36
C ASN A 202 -37.54 33.03 -24.12
N SER A 203 -36.66 33.10 -25.11
CA SER A 203 -36.17 31.97 -25.92
C SER A 203 -34.91 31.32 -25.30
N PRO A 204 -34.54 30.07 -25.63
CA PRO A 204 -33.41 29.37 -24.99
C PRO A 204 -32.03 30.03 -25.19
N ASP A 205 -31.86 30.79 -26.26
CA ASP A 205 -30.68 31.61 -26.56
C ASP A 205 -30.60 32.89 -25.69
N GLU A 206 -31.72 33.32 -25.10
CA GLU A 206 -31.80 34.48 -24.20
C GLU A 206 -31.65 34.10 -22.71
N LEU A 207 -31.57 32.80 -22.38
CA LEU A 207 -31.35 32.28 -21.04
C LEU A 207 -29.87 31.98 -20.82
N ILE A 208 -29.19 32.89 -20.13
CA ILE A 208 -27.73 32.88 -19.96
C ILE A 208 -27.37 32.26 -18.62
N TYR A 209 -26.61 31.17 -18.66
CA TYR A 209 -25.88 30.61 -17.53
C TYR A 209 -24.55 31.33 -17.37
N THR A 210 -24.19 31.70 -16.14
CA THR A 210 -22.87 32.26 -15.80
C THR A 210 -22.23 31.40 -14.72
N ILE A 211 -21.02 30.90 -14.97
CA ILE A 211 -20.24 30.13 -14.00
C ILE A 211 -19.80 31.06 -12.86
N THR A 212 -20.11 30.68 -11.62
CA THR A 212 -19.66 31.36 -10.40
C THR A 212 -18.60 30.58 -9.63
N ASP A 213 -18.41 29.29 -9.95
CA ASP A 213 -17.27 28.50 -9.53
C ASP A 213 -17.08 27.34 -10.52
N ALA A 214 -15.84 27.04 -10.91
CA ALA A 214 -15.54 26.00 -11.89
C ALA A 214 -15.46 24.63 -11.20
N PRO A 215 -15.63 23.51 -11.93
CA PRO A 215 -15.33 22.20 -11.35
C PRO A 215 -13.83 22.08 -11.09
N ASP A 216 -13.45 21.39 -10.01
CA ASP A 216 -12.05 21.14 -9.67
C ASP A 216 -11.53 19.93 -10.46
N LEU A 217 -12.26 18.80 -10.41
CA LEU A 217 -11.87 17.49 -10.94
C LEU A 217 -12.28 17.28 -12.41
N GLY A 218 -12.12 18.30 -13.25
CA GLY A 218 -12.26 18.15 -14.70
C GLY A 218 -12.52 19.40 -15.52
N ASP A 219 -12.54 19.21 -16.84
CA ASP A 219 -12.72 20.25 -17.85
C ASP A 219 -14.19 20.36 -18.31
N LEU A 220 -14.89 21.38 -17.83
CA LEU A 220 -16.19 21.81 -18.34
C LEU A 220 -16.00 22.75 -19.54
N ARG A 221 -16.64 22.48 -20.68
CA ARG A 221 -16.48 23.24 -21.94
C ARG A 221 -17.72 23.26 -22.83
N ILE A 222 -17.73 24.14 -23.84
CA ILE A 222 -18.78 24.23 -24.87
C ILE A 222 -18.18 23.78 -26.21
N GLY A 223 -18.52 22.58 -26.69
CA GLY A 223 -17.97 22.03 -27.94
C GLY A 223 -16.44 21.97 -27.93
N ASP A 224 -15.82 22.49 -28.99
CA ASP A 224 -14.36 22.56 -29.16
C ASP A 224 -13.72 23.80 -28.48
N SER A 225 -14.43 24.45 -27.53
CA SER A 225 -13.93 25.62 -26.79
C SER A 225 -12.98 25.22 -25.65
N SER A 226 -12.25 26.21 -25.10
CA SER A 226 -11.47 26.07 -23.87
C SER A 226 -12.35 25.80 -22.63
N ARG A 227 -11.75 25.23 -21.57
CA ARG A 227 -12.36 25.10 -20.22
C ARG A 227 -12.99 26.42 -19.77
N LEU A 228 -14.26 26.36 -19.36
CA LEU A 228 -15.01 27.44 -18.73
C LEU A 228 -14.47 27.73 -17.33
N ARG A 229 -14.48 29.01 -16.94
CA ARG A 229 -13.96 29.53 -15.67
C ARG A 229 -15.00 30.43 -14.98
N GLU A 230 -14.71 30.87 -13.77
CA GLU A 230 -15.49 31.92 -13.09
C GLU A 230 -15.69 33.13 -14.04
N GLY A 231 -16.96 33.49 -14.26
CA GLY A 231 -17.37 34.58 -15.15
C GLY A 231 -17.65 34.19 -16.61
N ASP A 232 -17.29 32.99 -17.06
CA ASP A 232 -17.66 32.51 -18.41
C ASP A 232 -19.14 32.09 -18.48
N THR A 233 -19.71 32.12 -19.70
CA THR A 233 -21.15 31.93 -19.93
C THR A 233 -21.49 30.92 -21.02
N PHE A 234 -22.69 30.35 -20.91
CA PHE A 234 -23.33 29.48 -21.92
C PHE A 234 -24.86 29.71 -21.92
N THR A 235 -25.57 29.23 -22.94
CA THR A 235 -27.03 29.41 -23.06
C THR A 235 -27.81 28.12 -22.83
N GLN A 236 -29.13 28.22 -22.59
CA GLN A 236 -30.00 27.05 -22.63
C GLN A 236 -30.06 26.41 -24.03
N GLU A 237 -29.82 27.18 -25.11
CA GLU A 237 -29.67 26.61 -26.46
C GLU A 237 -28.42 25.70 -26.57
N ASP A 238 -27.28 26.08 -25.98
CA ASP A 238 -26.06 25.23 -25.97
C ASP A 238 -26.32 23.88 -25.30
N ILE A 239 -27.02 23.88 -24.17
CA ILE A 239 -27.43 22.64 -23.46
C ILE A 239 -28.39 21.81 -24.33
N ASN A 240 -29.40 22.45 -24.92
CA ASN A 240 -30.40 21.78 -25.77
C ASN A 240 -29.78 21.14 -27.03
N ASN A 241 -28.71 21.75 -27.56
CA ASN A 241 -27.94 21.24 -28.68
C ASN A 241 -26.85 20.22 -28.29
N ASN A 242 -26.71 19.89 -26.99
CA ASN A 242 -25.66 19.01 -26.44
C ASN A 242 -24.24 19.55 -26.72
N LEU A 243 -24.03 20.86 -26.57
CA LEU A 243 -22.71 21.47 -26.69
C LEU A 243 -21.98 21.55 -25.35
N LEU A 244 -22.69 21.62 -24.22
CA LEU A 244 -22.10 21.60 -22.89
C LEU A 244 -21.55 20.19 -22.57
N GLN A 245 -20.26 20.14 -22.28
CA GLN A 245 -19.48 18.91 -22.10
C GLN A 245 -18.68 18.98 -20.81
N PHE A 246 -18.64 17.88 -20.08
CA PHE A 246 -17.66 17.64 -19.02
C PHE A 246 -16.72 16.52 -19.46
N THR A 247 -15.43 16.71 -19.23
CA THR A 247 -14.39 15.69 -19.30
C THR A 247 -13.82 15.60 -17.89
N PRO A 248 -13.87 14.46 -17.19
CA PRO A 248 -13.26 14.35 -15.87
C PRO A 248 -11.75 14.60 -15.97
N ASP A 249 -11.15 15.05 -14.86
CA ASP A 249 -9.74 14.80 -14.59
C ASP A 249 -9.60 13.36 -14.09
N ASP A 250 -8.39 12.81 -14.13
CA ASP A 250 -8.14 11.44 -13.67
C ASP A 250 -8.12 11.44 -12.13
N THR A 251 -9.29 11.56 -11.50
CA THR A 251 -9.50 11.53 -10.04
C THR A 251 -10.94 11.12 -9.69
N ALA A 252 -11.12 9.96 -9.07
CA ALA A 252 -12.43 9.50 -8.58
C ALA A 252 -12.94 10.34 -7.39
N GLY A 253 -14.27 10.50 -7.27
CA GLY A 253 -14.86 11.23 -6.14
C GLY A 253 -16.14 12.00 -6.46
N SER A 254 -16.34 13.14 -5.78
CA SER A 254 -17.48 14.04 -5.97
C SER A 254 -17.02 15.47 -6.22
N ASP A 255 -17.39 16.00 -7.36
CA ASP A 255 -17.07 17.35 -7.83
C ASP A 255 -18.36 18.16 -8.08
N PHE A 256 -18.24 19.47 -8.25
CA PHE A 256 -19.36 20.33 -8.64
C PHE A 256 -18.86 21.62 -9.28
N PHE A 257 -19.67 22.19 -10.18
CA PHE A 257 -19.54 23.59 -10.57
C PHE A 257 -20.71 24.40 -10.02
N THR A 258 -20.52 25.70 -9.79
CA THR A 258 -21.61 26.61 -9.39
C THR A 258 -21.92 27.61 -10.49
N TYR A 259 -23.20 27.97 -10.59
CA TYR A 259 -23.69 28.86 -11.65
C TYR A 259 -24.88 29.69 -11.18
N THR A 260 -25.13 30.78 -11.92
CA THR A 260 -26.38 31.54 -11.91
C THR A 260 -27.03 31.46 -13.29
N VAL A 261 -28.35 31.73 -13.37
CA VAL A 261 -29.07 31.84 -14.64
C VAL A 261 -29.78 33.19 -14.69
N SER A 262 -29.72 33.89 -15.82
CA SER A 262 -30.39 35.18 -16.02
C SER A 262 -30.96 35.34 -17.43
N ASP A 263 -32.05 36.09 -17.53
CA ASP A 263 -32.63 36.55 -18.80
C ASP A 263 -32.11 37.95 -19.22
N VAL A 264 -32.51 38.40 -20.40
CA VAL A 264 -32.11 39.69 -21.00
C VAL A 264 -32.82 40.93 -20.43
N ALA A 265 -33.98 40.77 -19.77
CA ALA A 265 -34.59 41.82 -18.93
C ALA A 265 -33.96 41.84 -17.51
N GLY A 266 -33.12 40.86 -17.21
CA GLY A 266 -32.23 40.77 -16.08
C GLY A 266 -32.84 40.13 -14.83
N GLY A 267 -33.92 39.37 -14.94
CA GLY A 267 -34.37 38.44 -13.91
C GLY A 267 -33.34 37.34 -13.72
N GLN A 268 -33.30 36.73 -12.53
CA GLN A 268 -32.25 35.78 -12.17
C GLN A 268 -32.77 34.63 -11.29
N VAL A 269 -32.28 33.43 -11.58
CA VAL A 269 -32.27 32.31 -10.62
C VAL A 269 -31.13 32.54 -9.62
N PRO A 270 -31.32 32.32 -8.31
CA PRO A 270 -30.23 32.33 -7.33
C PRO A 270 -29.09 31.36 -7.68
N PRO A 271 -27.88 31.53 -7.11
CA PRO A 271 -26.77 30.60 -7.32
C PRO A 271 -27.16 29.15 -6.97
N ASN A 272 -26.81 28.21 -7.86
CA ASN A 272 -27.01 26.78 -7.69
C ASN A 272 -25.70 26.03 -7.98
N SER A 273 -25.57 24.81 -7.45
CA SER A 273 -24.48 23.89 -7.79
C SER A 273 -24.99 22.73 -8.65
N PHE A 274 -24.17 22.27 -9.58
CA PHE A 274 -24.41 21.07 -10.38
C PHE A 274 -23.41 19.99 -9.96
N SER A 275 -23.91 18.88 -9.39
CA SER A 275 -23.08 17.80 -8.84
C SER A 275 -22.61 16.80 -9.91
N ILE A 276 -21.35 16.40 -9.82
CA ILE A 276 -20.69 15.42 -10.68
C ILE A 276 -20.16 14.30 -9.77
N GLY A 277 -20.56 13.06 -10.01
CA GLY A 277 -19.90 11.88 -9.44
C GLY A 277 -18.93 11.28 -10.44
N ILE A 278 -17.70 11.01 -10.02
CA ILE A 278 -16.67 10.31 -10.80
C ILE A 278 -16.45 8.95 -10.14
N VAL A 279 -16.60 7.86 -10.90
CA VAL A 279 -16.49 6.48 -10.41
C VAL A 279 -15.31 5.74 -11.03
N ASP A 280 -14.90 4.73 -10.26
CA ASP A 280 -13.85 3.73 -10.46
C ASP A 280 -13.86 3.06 -11.87
N ASP A 281 -12.67 2.77 -12.41
CA ASP A 281 -12.46 2.36 -13.80
C ASP A 281 -12.30 0.84 -13.95
N THR A 282 -13.45 0.15 -14.02
CA THR A 282 -13.50 -1.27 -14.37
C THR A 282 -13.17 -1.51 -15.86
N LYS A 283 -12.09 -2.25 -16.10
CA LYS A 283 -11.56 -2.63 -17.40
C LYS A 283 -11.63 -4.15 -17.59
N THR A 284 -12.08 -4.58 -18.77
CA THR A 284 -11.91 -5.96 -19.25
C THR A 284 -11.13 -5.93 -20.57
N LEU A 285 -10.16 -6.81 -20.72
CA LEU A 285 -9.34 -6.99 -21.93
C LEU A 285 -10.02 -8.02 -22.87
N THR A 286 -9.25 -8.78 -23.64
CA THR A 286 -9.79 -9.73 -24.63
C THR A 286 -9.36 -11.18 -24.37
N ASN A 287 -9.69 -12.11 -25.27
CA ASN A 287 -9.25 -13.51 -25.18
C ASN A 287 -8.07 -13.78 -26.14
N GLU A 288 -7.20 -12.79 -26.29
CA GLU A 288 -5.97 -12.79 -27.09
C GLU A 288 -4.96 -11.90 -26.34
N ALA A 289 -3.69 -12.30 -26.26
CA ALA A 289 -2.61 -11.58 -25.55
C ALA A 289 -2.63 -10.05 -25.77
N ASP A 290 -3.04 -9.32 -24.74
CA ASP A 290 -3.18 -7.87 -24.67
C ASP A 290 -1.98 -7.24 -23.94
N ASN A 291 -1.76 -5.94 -24.16
CA ASN A 291 -0.74 -5.15 -23.48
C ASN A 291 -1.43 -3.87 -22.99
N PHE A 292 -1.61 -3.75 -21.68
CA PHE A 292 -2.41 -2.72 -21.05
C PHE A 292 -1.65 -2.02 -19.92
N THR A 293 -1.75 -0.70 -19.89
CA THR A 293 -1.36 0.11 -18.73
C THR A 293 -2.62 0.80 -18.24
N GLY A 294 -2.85 0.77 -16.93
CA GLY A 294 -3.94 1.43 -16.23
C GLY A 294 -3.77 2.94 -16.15
N THR A 295 -4.33 3.51 -15.10
CA THR A 295 -4.21 4.92 -14.74
C THR A 295 -3.52 5.04 -13.37
N ALA A 296 -3.03 6.22 -13.00
CA ALA A 296 -2.47 6.47 -11.67
C ALA A 296 -3.57 6.65 -10.59
N LEU A 297 -4.62 5.83 -10.68
CA LEU A 297 -5.75 5.66 -9.77
C LEU A 297 -5.98 4.16 -9.62
N SER A 298 -6.68 3.77 -8.55
CA SER A 298 -7.27 2.44 -8.42
C SER A 298 -8.00 2.02 -9.71
N ASN A 299 -7.49 0.97 -10.32
CA ASN A 299 -7.98 0.29 -11.50
C ASN A 299 -8.63 -1.04 -11.08
N ASN A 300 -9.58 -1.55 -11.87
CA ASN A 300 -10.09 -2.91 -11.74
C ASN A 300 -9.99 -3.62 -13.09
N ILE A 301 -8.93 -4.39 -13.30
CA ILE A 301 -8.50 -4.92 -14.61
C ILE A 301 -8.67 -6.44 -14.64
N LEU A 302 -9.39 -6.93 -15.66
CA LEU A 302 -9.55 -8.36 -15.94
C LEU A 302 -8.97 -8.67 -17.33
N GLY A 303 -7.90 -9.47 -17.41
CA GLY A 303 -7.25 -9.92 -18.64
C GLY A 303 -8.12 -10.89 -19.43
N LEU A 304 -8.55 -11.96 -18.76
CA LEU A 304 -9.34 -13.11 -19.22
C LEU A 304 -8.51 -14.29 -19.76
N ALA A 305 -7.85 -14.16 -20.92
CA ALA A 305 -7.13 -15.28 -21.54
C ALA A 305 -6.15 -14.87 -22.66
N GLY A 306 -4.96 -15.45 -22.65
CA GLY A 306 -3.82 -15.08 -23.49
C GLY A 306 -2.69 -14.51 -22.64
N ASP A 307 -1.46 -14.56 -23.16
CA ASP A 307 -0.25 -14.12 -22.45
C ASP A 307 -0.24 -12.57 -22.29
N ASP A 308 -0.86 -12.06 -21.21
CA ASP A 308 -1.16 -10.65 -20.99
C ASP A 308 -0.02 -9.91 -20.25
N SER A 309 0.11 -8.62 -20.54
CA SER A 309 1.02 -7.72 -19.80
C SER A 309 0.23 -6.52 -19.29
N ILE A 310 0.13 -6.40 -17.97
CA ILE A 310 -0.73 -5.44 -17.26
C ILE A 310 0.11 -4.67 -16.23
N ASP A 311 -0.05 -3.35 -16.24
CA ASP A 311 0.73 -2.39 -15.46
C ASP A 311 -0.23 -1.37 -14.80
N GLY A 312 -0.34 -1.40 -13.47
CA GLY A 312 -1.27 -0.59 -12.66
C GLY A 312 -0.83 0.84 -12.37
N LEU A 313 0.48 1.09 -12.35
CA LEU A 313 1.15 2.37 -12.03
C LEU A 313 1.05 2.86 -10.57
N SER A 314 -0.15 3.21 -10.07
CA SER A 314 -0.27 3.92 -8.79
C SER A 314 -1.68 3.96 -8.18
N SER A 315 -1.73 3.83 -6.84
CA SER A 315 -2.91 3.61 -5.99
C SER A 315 -3.41 2.16 -6.02
N SER A 316 -3.95 1.70 -4.88
CA SER A 316 -4.50 0.35 -4.68
C SER A 316 -5.31 -0.20 -5.86
N ASP A 317 -4.74 -1.17 -6.55
CA ASP A 317 -5.26 -1.78 -7.76
C ASP A 317 -5.86 -3.18 -7.55
N TYR A 318 -6.71 -3.61 -8.49
CA TYR A 318 -7.16 -4.99 -8.62
C TYR A 318 -6.87 -5.51 -10.02
N ILE A 319 -6.04 -6.54 -10.14
CA ILE A 319 -5.59 -7.10 -11.41
C ILE A 319 -5.77 -8.63 -11.40
N ASP A 320 -6.50 -9.15 -12.38
CA ASP A 320 -6.79 -10.59 -12.59
C ASP A 320 -6.39 -10.95 -14.03
N GLY A 321 -5.33 -11.77 -14.20
CA GLY A 321 -4.80 -12.23 -15.49
C GLY A 321 -5.74 -13.22 -16.17
N GLY A 322 -5.66 -14.50 -15.80
CA GLY A 322 -6.66 -15.53 -16.08
C GLY A 322 -6.11 -16.83 -16.67
N GLU A 323 -6.47 -17.12 -17.93
CA GLU A 323 -5.90 -18.24 -18.71
C GLU A 323 -4.71 -17.75 -19.56
N GLY A 324 -3.57 -17.45 -18.92
CA GLY A 324 -2.48 -16.67 -19.51
C GLY A 324 -1.08 -17.18 -19.16
N SER A 325 -0.04 -16.41 -19.47
CA SER A 325 1.32 -16.63 -18.96
C SER A 325 1.89 -15.23 -18.77
N ASP A 326 1.45 -14.63 -17.69
CA ASP A 326 1.15 -13.20 -17.61
C ASP A 326 2.27 -12.42 -16.89
N SER A 327 2.19 -11.10 -17.01
CA SER A 327 3.13 -10.16 -16.40
C SER A 327 2.36 -8.99 -15.80
N LEU A 328 2.15 -9.05 -14.48
CA LEU A 328 1.31 -8.15 -13.71
C LEU A 328 2.15 -7.28 -12.76
N LEU A 329 1.98 -5.96 -12.80
CA LEU A 329 2.65 -4.99 -11.93
C LEU A 329 1.62 -4.09 -11.25
N GLY A 330 1.68 -3.92 -9.93
CA GLY A 330 0.94 -2.89 -9.19
C GLY A 330 1.70 -1.55 -9.13
N ASP A 331 3.02 -1.64 -8.93
CA ASP A 331 4.01 -0.56 -8.86
C ASP A 331 3.93 0.31 -7.58
N SER A 332 2.76 0.80 -7.13
CA SER A 332 2.65 1.51 -5.83
C SER A 332 1.22 1.71 -5.31
N GLY A 333 0.87 1.11 -4.17
CA GLY A 333 -0.47 1.10 -3.58
C GLY A 333 -0.63 -0.11 -2.68
N ASP A 334 -1.76 -0.25 -1.97
CA ASP A 334 -2.09 -1.54 -1.34
C ASP A 334 -2.80 -2.40 -2.42
N ASP A 335 -2.05 -3.19 -3.20
CA ASP A 335 -2.49 -3.78 -4.48
C ASP A 335 -2.93 -5.26 -4.38
N CYS A 336 -3.75 -5.72 -5.34
CA CYS A 336 -4.33 -7.06 -5.34
C CYS A 336 -4.19 -7.75 -6.71
N LEU A 337 -3.26 -8.70 -6.83
CA LEU A 337 -2.84 -9.32 -8.08
C LEU A 337 -3.14 -10.82 -8.10
N PHE A 338 -3.76 -11.33 -9.18
CA PHE A 338 -4.00 -12.74 -9.44
C PHE A 338 -3.44 -13.10 -10.81
N GLY A 339 -2.50 -14.06 -10.89
CA GLY A 339 -2.01 -14.62 -12.14
C GLY A 339 -3.09 -15.45 -12.82
N GLY A 340 -3.35 -16.64 -12.28
CA GLY A 340 -4.50 -17.47 -12.60
C GLY A 340 -4.12 -18.90 -12.98
N SER A 341 -3.49 -19.10 -14.14
CA SER A 341 -3.16 -20.45 -14.62
C SER A 341 -2.14 -20.49 -15.77
N GLN A 342 -1.17 -21.40 -15.64
CA GLN A 342 0.16 -21.45 -16.27
C GLN A 342 1.15 -20.47 -15.59
N GLN A 343 2.34 -20.27 -16.18
CA GLN A 343 3.46 -19.59 -15.50
C GLN A 343 3.33 -18.07 -15.59
N ASP A 344 3.09 -17.43 -14.45
CA ASP A 344 2.85 -16.00 -14.32
C ASP A 344 3.99 -15.25 -13.61
N ASN A 345 4.05 -13.93 -13.79
CA ASN A 345 5.05 -13.04 -13.20
C ASN A 345 4.32 -11.87 -12.53
N LEU A 346 4.24 -11.90 -11.20
CA LEU A 346 3.56 -10.89 -10.38
C LEU A 346 4.60 -10.03 -9.65
N ARG A 347 4.34 -8.72 -9.59
CA ARG A 347 5.10 -7.78 -8.78
C ARG A 347 4.18 -6.75 -8.12
N GLY A 348 4.30 -6.61 -6.80
CA GLY A 348 3.66 -5.58 -5.99
C GLY A 348 4.32 -4.23 -6.25
N GLY A 349 5.03 -3.69 -5.25
CA GLY A 349 5.88 -2.52 -5.41
C GLY A 349 6.14 -1.78 -4.10
N ASP A 350 5.66 -0.53 -4.02
CA ASP A 350 5.63 0.28 -2.81
C ASP A 350 4.24 0.14 -2.15
N GLY A 351 4.01 -0.85 -1.27
CA GLY A 351 2.65 -1.28 -0.94
C GLY A 351 2.39 -2.02 0.39
N SER A 352 1.36 -2.86 0.37
CA SER A 352 0.97 -3.84 1.40
C SER A 352 -0.01 -4.81 0.76
N ASP A 353 0.57 -5.66 -0.08
CA ASP A 353 -0.08 -6.19 -1.27
C ASP A 353 -0.66 -7.60 -1.05
N SER A 354 -1.38 -8.10 -2.03
CA SER A 354 -2.00 -9.42 -2.00
C SER A 354 -1.86 -10.10 -3.35
N LEU A 355 -0.83 -10.92 -3.47
CA LEU A 355 -0.37 -11.56 -4.69
C LEU A 355 -0.66 -13.07 -4.67
N PHE A 356 -1.30 -13.57 -5.72
CA PHE A 356 -1.69 -14.97 -5.86
C PHE A 356 -1.26 -15.49 -7.24
N GLY A 357 -0.43 -16.53 -7.29
CA GLY A 357 -0.01 -17.22 -8.52
C GLY A 357 -1.18 -17.96 -9.16
N GLY A 358 -1.39 -19.22 -8.77
CA GLY A 358 -2.55 -20.02 -9.16
C GLY A 358 -2.18 -21.46 -9.58
N ASP A 359 -2.78 -21.95 -10.66
CA ASP A 359 -2.42 -23.24 -11.29
C ASP A 359 -1.10 -23.06 -12.09
N GLY A 360 0.03 -22.86 -11.43
CA GLY A 360 1.18 -22.13 -11.96
C GLY A 360 2.56 -22.80 -11.94
N ASN A 361 3.58 -21.95 -12.06
CA ASN A 361 5.00 -22.27 -11.94
C ASN A 361 5.77 -20.94 -11.70
N ASP A 362 5.31 -20.16 -10.74
CA ASP A 362 5.19 -18.71 -10.86
C ASP A 362 6.38 -17.94 -10.30
N ARG A 363 6.44 -16.65 -10.64
CA ARG A 363 7.38 -15.70 -10.06
C ARG A 363 6.62 -14.57 -9.38
N ILE A 364 6.75 -14.45 -8.06
CA ILE A 364 6.04 -13.44 -7.28
C ILE A 364 7.04 -12.63 -6.45
N SER A 365 6.82 -11.32 -6.34
CA SER A 365 7.68 -10.36 -5.65
C SER A 365 6.80 -9.32 -4.96
N GLY A 366 6.88 -9.19 -3.63
CA GLY A 366 6.23 -8.10 -2.90
C GLY A 366 6.94 -6.76 -3.13
N ASP A 367 8.27 -6.79 -2.99
CA ASP A 367 9.24 -5.69 -3.05
C ASP A 367 9.35 -4.83 -1.75
N THR A 368 8.36 -4.00 -1.38
CA THR A 368 8.45 -3.20 -0.14
C THR A 368 7.07 -2.92 0.48
N GLY A 369 6.87 -3.31 1.74
CA GLY A 369 5.55 -3.27 2.36
C GLY A 369 5.32 -4.46 3.28
N ASN A 370 4.10 -4.61 3.78
CA ASN A 370 3.71 -5.80 4.55
C ASN A 370 2.79 -6.66 3.69
N ASP A 371 3.37 -7.59 2.95
CA ASP A 371 2.74 -8.23 1.81
C ASP A 371 2.15 -9.61 2.12
N ARG A 372 1.18 -10.02 1.31
CA ARG A 372 0.61 -11.37 1.34
C ARG A 372 0.87 -12.08 0.02
N ILE A 373 1.54 -13.23 0.07
CA ILE A 373 2.00 -13.95 -1.12
C ILE A 373 1.52 -15.42 -1.07
N SER A 374 0.92 -15.89 -2.16
CA SER A 374 0.48 -17.28 -2.36
C SER A 374 0.97 -17.79 -3.72
N GLY A 375 1.73 -18.88 -3.78
CA GLY A 375 2.02 -19.58 -5.05
C GLY A 375 0.80 -20.38 -5.54
N ASP A 376 0.16 -21.07 -4.60
CA ASP A 376 -1.00 -21.96 -4.69
C ASP A 376 -0.70 -23.37 -5.26
N ALA A 377 -0.34 -23.54 -6.54
CA ALA A 377 -0.20 -24.88 -7.12
C ALA A 377 0.81 -24.97 -8.28
N GLY A 378 2.10 -25.00 -7.97
CA GLY A 378 3.16 -25.00 -8.97
C GLY A 378 4.54 -25.47 -8.47
N ASN A 379 5.58 -24.86 -9.00
CA ASN A 379 6.94 -24.94 -8.46
C ASN A 379 7.46 -23.52 -8.56
N ASP A 380 7.22 -22.76 -7.51
CA ASP A 380 7.08 -21.31 -7.58
C ASP A 380 8.29 -20.63 -6.96
N ASN A 381 8.52 -19.36 -7.30
CA ASN A 381 9.57 -18.55 -6.70
C ASN A 381 9.00 -17.25 -6.14
N LEU A 382 8.86 -17.24 -4.82
CA LEU A 382 8.28 -16.17 -4.03
C LEU A 382 9.41 -15.36 -3.39
N LEU A 383 9.26 -14.04 -3.42
CA LEU A 383 10.08 -13.07 -2.69
C LEU A 383 9.15 -12.13 -1.93
N GLY A 384 9.35 -11.97 -0.62
CA GLY A 384 8.78 -10.89 0.18
C GLY A 384 9.41 -9.55 -0.20
N GLY A 385 10.22 -8.98 0.68
CA GLY A 385 10.92 -7.71 0.41
C GLY A 385 11.54 -7.03 1.62
N GLU A 386 11.39 -5.70 1.70
CA GLU A 386 11.55 -4.94 2.95
C GLU A 386 10.16 -4.90 3.64
N GLY A 387 9.93 -5.74 4.66
CA GLY A 387 8.55 -6.03 5.08
C GLY A 387 8.32 -6.75 6.41
N SER A 388 7.15 -7.36 6.54
CA SER A 388 6.84 -8.41 7.54
C SER A 388 5.64 -9.14 6.96
N ASP A 389 5.95 -10.19 6.21
CA ASP A 389 5.15 -10.70 5.12
C ASP A 389 4.48 -12.03 5.47
N SER A 390 3.45 -12.37 4.72
CA SER A 390 2.68 -13.60 4.89
C SER A 390 2.76 -14.43 3.62
N MET A 391 3.80 -15.26 3.55
CA MET A 391 4.13 -16.09 2.38
C MET A 391 3.56 -17.50 2.51
N THR A 392 3.17 -18.08 1.38
CA THR A 392 2.62 -19.44 1.28
C THR A 392 3.01 -20.02 -0.08
N GLY A 393 3.74 -21.14 -0.10
CA GLY A 393 4.05 -21.90 -1.31
C GLY A 393 2.78 -22.53 -1.90
N GLY A 394 2.59 -23.83 -1.69
CA GLY A 394 1.35 -24.50 -2.06
C GLY A 394 1.50 -26.01 -2.30
N GLU A 395 0.94 -26.48 -3.42
CA GLU A 395 1.18 -27.84 -3.94
C GLU A 395 2.39 -27.88 -4.90
N GLY A 396 3.60 -28.12 -4.38
CA GLY A 396 4.76 -28.49 -5.19
C GLY A 396 6.12 -28.28 -4.53
N ASN A 397 7.16 -27.93 -5.30
CA ASN A 397 8.50 -27.69 -4.76
C ASN A 397 8.91 -26.24 -5.03
N ASP A 398 8.81 -25.41 -4.00
CA ASP A 398 8.85 -23.97 -4.09
C ASP A 398 10.16 -23.39 -3.55
N SER A 399 10.42 -22.14 -3.90
CA SER A 399 11.58 -21.38 -3.42
C SER A 399 11.12 -20.04 -2.86
N LEU A 400 11.12 -19.95 -1.53
CA LEU A 400 10.63 -18.81 -0.77
C LEU A 400 11.83 -18.05 -0.17
N LEU A 401 11.79 -16.72 -0.28
CA LEU A 401 12.72 -15.80 0.40
C LEU A 401 11.91 -14.66 1.02
N GLY A 402 11.99 -14.49 2.34
CA GLY A 402 11.39 -13.37 3.05
C GLY A 402 12.15 -12.07 2.79
N ALA A 403 13.29 -11.93 3.49
CA ALA A 403 14.41 -10.99 3.36
C ALA A 403 14.65 -10.08 4.58
N ASP A 404 14.02 -8.90 4.67
CA ASP A 404 14.29 -7.89 5.72
C ASP A 404 13.01 -7.61 6.55
N GLY A 405 12.81 -8.31 7.68
CA GLY A 405 11.77 -8.05 8.71
C GLY A 405 10.99 -9.29 9.21
N ASP A 406 10.33 -9.20 10.38
CA ASP A 406 9.66 -10.33 11.11
C ASP A 406 8.62 -11.12 10.25
N ASP A 407 9.04 -12.13 9.48
CA ASP A 407 8.22 -12.78 8.45
C ASP A 407 7.41 -14.00 8.93
N THR A 408 6.40 -14.40 8.14
CA THR A 408 5.64 -15.64 8.35
C THR A 408 5.53 -16.44 7.05
N ILE A 409 6.25 -17.55 6.98
CA ILE A 409 6.46 -18.34 5.75
C ILE A 409 5.97 -19.77 5.93
N ALA A 410 5.20 -20.29 4.97
CA ALA A 410 4.79 -21.70 4.91
C ALA A 410 5.07 -22.32 3.52
N GLY A 411 5.82 -23.42 3.45
CA GLY A 411 6.06 -24.18 2.21
C GLY A 411 4.80 -24.93 1.75
N ASN A 412 4.32 -25.84 2.62
CA ASN A 412 3.13 -26.69 2.55
C ASN A 412 3.34 -28.12 1.99
N ALA A 413 3.45 -28.33 0.67
CA ALA A 413 3.28 -29.68 0.12
C ALA A 413 4.21 -30.06 -1.06
N GLY A 414 5.49 -30.21 -0.75
CA GLY A 414 6.50 -30.94 -1.54
C GLY A 414 7.88 -30.69 -0.95
N ASN A 415 8.97 -30.70 -1.74
CA ASN A 415 10.32 -30.47 -1.19
C ASN A 415 10.74 -29.01 -1.40
N ASP A 416 10.58 -28.18 -0.40
CA ASP A 416 10.71 -26.73 -0.52
C ASP A 416 12.12 -26.22 -0.17
N THR A 417 12.40 -24.98 -0.55
CA THR A 417 13.63 -24.27 -0.20
C THR A 417 13.28 -22.89 0.33
N ILE A 418 13.30 -22.77 1.64
CA ILE A 418 12.97 -21.55 2.39
C ILE A 418 14.27 -20.90 2.87
N ARG A 419 14.38 -19.59 2.70
CA ARG A 419 15.14 -18.75 3.63
C ARG A 419 14.23 -17.66 4.13
N SER A 420 14.17 -17.43 5.44
CA SER A 420 13.35 -16.33 5.95
C SER A 420 14.13 -15.02 5.83
N GLY A 421 15.12 -14.73 6.68
CA GLY A 421 16.16 -13.75 6.34
C GLY A 421 16.86 -13.07 7.51
N ALA A 422 16.19 -12.08 8.09
CA ALA A 422 16.71 -11.19 9.14
C ALA A 422 15.55 -10.45 9.85
N ASP A 423 15.74 -10.14 11.14
CA ASP A 423 14.66 -9.96 12.13
C ASP A 423 13.99 -11.34 12.45
N ASN A 424 12.86 -11.40 13.18
CA ASN A 424 12.49 -12.62 13.93
C ASN A 424 11.36 -13.40 13.25
N ASP A 425 11.69 -14.51 12.60
CA ASP A 425 10.82 -15.16 11.63
C ASP A 425 10.01 -16.35 12.18
N SER A 426 8.92 -16.68 11.50
CA SER A 426 8.06 -17.83 11.78
C SER A 426 7.91 -18.71 10.54
N VAL A 427 8.63 -19.83 10.50
CA VAL A 427 8.69 -20.75 9.34
C VAL A 427 7.96 -22.06 9.60
N THR A 428 7.23 -22.53 8.59
CA THR A 428 6.78 -23.93 8.49
C THR A 428 7.20 -24.51 7.12
N GLY A 429 7.84 -25.68 7.11
CA GLY A 429 8.07 -26.48 5.89
C GLY A 429 6.75 -27.11 5.42
N GLY A 430 6.54 -28.39 5.69
CA GLY A 430 5.25 -29.06 5.45
C GLY A 430 5.31 -30.57 5.23
N ASP A 431 4.53 -31.10 4.29
CA ASP A 431 4.60 -32.48 3.80
C ASP A 431 5.76 -32.59 2.77
N GLY A 432 6.99 -32.91 3.19
CA GLY A 432 8.16 -32.61 2.34
C GLY A 432 9.45 -33.44 2.49
N SER A 433 10.56 -32.81 2.10
CA SER A 433 11.93 -33.11 2.57
C SER A 433 12.73 -31.85 2.30
N ASP A 434 12.67 -30.91 3.25
CA ASP A 434 12.78 -29.48 2.99
C ASP A 434 14.17 -28.93 3.35
N LEU A 435 14.49 -27.75 2.79
CA LEU A 435 15.70 -27.02 3.11
C LEU A 435 15.34 -25.64 3.67
N ILE A 436 15.60 -25.43 4.95
CA ILE A 436 15.29 -24.21 5.69
C ILE A 436 16.58 -23.57 6.21
N ASP A 437 16.64 -22.25 6.15
CA ASP A 437 17.74 -21.39 6.59
C ASP A 437 17.06 -20.16 7.20
N GLY A 438 17.02 -20.02 8.53
CA GLY A 438 16.35 -18.90 9.21
C GLY A 438 17.06 -17.59 8.90
N GLY A 439 18.15 -17.34 9.63
CA GLY A 439 19.27 -16.54 9.15
C GLY A 439 19.92 -15.61 10.17
N SER A 440 19.14 -14.75 10.84
CA SER A 440 19.68 -13.72 11.75
C SER A 440 18.59 -13.07 12.62
N ASP A 441 18.87 -12.95 13.93
CA ASP A 441 17.90 -12.70 15.00
C ASP A 441 17.19 -14.02 15.42
N ASN A 442 15.99 -14.03 15.99
CA ASN A 442 15.52 -15.17 16.82
C ASN A 442 14.33 -15.89 16.19
N ASP A 443 14.60 -16.97 15.45
CA ASP A 443 13.63 -17.61 14.57
C ASP A 443 12.83 -18.73 15.25
N THR A 444 11.64 -19.01 14.71
CA THR A 444 10.79 -20.15 15.10
C THR A 444 10.49 -21.01 13.87
N ILE A 445 11.10 -22.19 13.81
CA ILE A 445 11.05 -23.09 12.65
C ILE A 445 10.35 -24.40 13.02
N SER A 446 9.38 -24.82 12.23
CA SER A 446 8.82 -26.18 12.21
C SER A 446 9.08 -26.76 10.81
N SER A 447 9.84 -27.85 10.67
CA SER A 447 10.12 -28.40 9.33
C SER A 447 8.98 -29.29 8.83
N GLY A 448 8.48 -30.24 9.62
CA GLY A 448 7.20 -30.90 9.38
C GLY A 448 7.29 -32.40 9.18
N ALA A 449 6.74 -32.92 8.08
CA ALA A 449 6.61 -34.35 7.82
C ALA A 449 7.49 -34.75 6.62
N GLY A 450 8.74 -35.09 6.88
CA GLY A 450 9.74 -35.22 5.82
C GLY A 450 11.02 -35.98 6.17
N ALA A 451 12.14 -35.33 5.86
CA ALA A 451 13.52 -35.79 6.07
C ALA A 451 14.40 -34.57 5.80
N ASP A 452 14.33 -33.63 6.72
CA ASP A 452 14.50 -32.21 6.46
C ASP A 452 15.93 -31.75 6.78
N THR A 453 16.25 -30.53 6.37
CA THR A 453 17.54 -29.90 6.65
C THR A 453 17.32 -28.46 7.07
N VAL A 454 17.52 -28.20 8.36
CA VAL A 454 17.33 -26.88 8.97
C VAL A 454 18.66 -26.32 9.43
N LEU A 455 18.88 -25.04 9.12
CA LEU A 455 19.82 -24.16 9.78
C LEU A 455 19.01 -23.06 10.49
N GLY A 456 19.25 -22.83 11.77
CA GLY A 456 18.76 -21.68 12.52
C GLY A 456 19.41 -20.40 11.99
N GLY A 457 20.55 -20.01 12.57
CA GLY A 457 21.33 -18.88 12.09
C GLY A 457 22.22 -18.25 13.13
N SER A 458 21.75 -17.17 13.77
CA SER A 458 22.52 -16.43 14.78
C SER A 458 21.67 -15.52 15.65
N GLU A 459 21.95 -15.49 16.95
CA GLU A 459 20.98 -15.28 18.04
C GLU A 459 20.18 -16.57 18.30
N ASN A 460 19.00 -16.55 18.94
CA ASN A 460 18.55 -17.67 19.79
C ASN A 460 17.29 -18.35 19.23
N ASP A 461 17.45 -19.49 18.55
CA ASP A 461 16.41 -20.08 17.69
C ASP A 461 15.57 -21.17 18.37
N SER A 462 14.38 -21.42 17.82
CA SER A 462 13.45 -22.47 18.26
C SER A 462 13.06 -23.39 17.09
N ILE A 463 13.73 -24.54 17.00
CA ILE A 463 13.61 -25.50 15.89
C ILE A 463 12.82 -26.74 16.33
N PHE A 464 11.81 -27.11 15.54
CA PHE A 464 11.02 -28.32 15.67
C PHE A 464 11.14 -29.17 14.38
N GLY A 465 11.60 -30.42 14.48
CA GLY A 465 11.72 -31.32 13.33
C GLY A 465 10.37 -31.85 12.84
N GLU A 466 9.63 -32.46 13.78
CA GLU A 466 8.34 -33.15 13.63
C GLU A 466 8.41 -34.64 13.20
N GLU A 467 7.97 -35.08 12.01
CA GLU A 467 7.97 -36.50 11.58
C GLU A 467 8.99 -36.77 10.44
N GLY A 468 10.25 -37.11 10.74
CA GLY A 468 11.29 -37.31 9.71
C GLY A 468 12.56 -38.06 10.14
N ASP A 469 13.49 -38.33 9.20
CA ASP A 469 14.90 -38.66 9.50
C ASP A 469 15.71 -37.36 9.24
N ASP A 470 15.84 -36.46 10.22
CA ASP A 470 16.15 -35.04 10.02
C ASP A 470 17.62 -34.63 10.24
N SER A 471 17.98 -33.43 9.77
CA SER A 471 19.31 -32.81 9.91
C SER A 471 19.21 -31.36 10.39
N LEU A 472 19.28 -31.12 11.70
CA LEU A 472 19.04 -29.83 12.35
C LEU A 472 20.36 -29.20 12.84
N VAL A 473 20.53 -27.89 12.66
CA VAL A 473 21.68 -27.10 13.12
C VAL A 473 21.21 -25.79 13.74
N GLY A 474 21.69 -25.44 14.93
CA GLY A 474 21.52 -24.10 15.54
C GLY A 474 22.41 -23.04 14.89
N ASP A 475 23.73 -23.21 15.01
CA ASP A 475 24.85 -22.34 14.59
C ASP A 475 25.31 -21.34 15.68
N ASP A 476 25.11 -20.02 15.55
CA ASP A 476 25.71 -19.00 16.43
C ASP A 476 24.70 -18.50 17.51
N GLY A 477 24.15 -19.43 18.32
CA GLY A 477 22.96 -19.24 19.15
C GLY A 477 22.92 -19.91 20.53
N ASN A 478 21.80 -19.78 21.24
CA ASN A 478 21.53 -20.40 22.56
C ASN A 478 20.21 -21.16 22.42
N ASP A 479 20.25 -22.24 21.63
CA ASP A 479 19.11 -22.66 20.82
C ASP A 479 18.23 -23.71 21.49
N THR A 480 16.97 -23.78 21.07
CA THR A 480 16.01 -24.78 21.53
C THR A 480 15.62 -25.67 20.36
N ILE A 481 16.03 -26.94 20.41
CA ILE A 481 15.80 -27.92 19.33
C ILE A 481 15.00 -29.10 19.88
N ASP A 482 13.89 -29.45 19.24
CA ASP A 482 13.05 -30.63 19.53
C ASP A 482 12.80 -31.37 18.21
N ALA A 483 13.61 -32.40 17.92
CA ALA A 483 13.57 -33.05 16.61
C ALA A 483 12.29 -33.90 16.41
N GLY A 484 11.96 -34.76 17.38
CA GLY A 484 10.75 -35.56 17.38
C GLY A 484 10.97 -37.05 17.06
N PRO A 485 9.98 -37.75 16.48
CA PRO A 485 10.13 -39.13 16.02
C PRO A 485 10.98 -39.28 14.74
N GLY A 486 12.25 -39.67 14.91
CA GLY A 486 13.23 -39.76 13.83
C GLY A 486 14.50 -40.59 14.09
N GLN A 487 15.55 -40.32 13.31
CA GLN A 487 16.91 -40.86 13.53
C GLN A 487 17.91 -39.73 13.27
N ASP A 488 17.83 -38.71 14.10
CA ASP A 488 18.11 -37.36 13.64
C ASP A 488 19.57 -36.98 13.82
N ILE A 489 20.04 -35.99 13.06
CA ILE A 489 21.39 -35.47 13.16
C ILE A 489 21.29 -34.02 13.62
N ILE A 490 21.53 -33.81 14.91
CA ILE A 490 21.39 -32.50 15.56
C ILE A 490 22.77 -31.97 15.93
N LEU A 491 23.02 -30.70 15.61
CA LEU A 491 24.21 -29.93 15.97
C LEU A 491 23.78 -28.61 16.64
N GLY A 492 24.30 -28.31 17.83
CA GLY A 492 24.17 -26.97 18.41
C GLY A 492 25.10 -25.97 17.70
N ASP A 493 26.41 -26.16 17.95
CA ASP A 493 27.57 -25.36 17.53
C ASP A 493 28.03 -24.34 18.59
N ILE A 494 27.47 -23.12 18.72
CA ILE A 494 28.04 -22.05 19.59
C ILE A 494 27.04 -21.31 20.51
N GLY A 495 26.58 -21.99 21.58
CA GLY A 495 26.13 -21.35 22.83
C GLY A 495 25.48 -22.34 23.79
N ASP A 496 24.86 -21.88 24.89
CA ASP A 496 24.31 -22.80 25.90
C ASP A 496 22.94 -23.38 25.47
N ASP A 497 22.98 -24.46 24.69
CA ASP A 497 21.81 -25.02 23.97
C ASP A 497 20.87 -25.90 24.81
N SER A 498 19.68 -26.15 24.28
CA SER A 498 18.62 -26.99 24.85
C SER A 498 18.04 -27.93 23.79
N ILE A 499 18.61 -29.14 23.69
CA ILE A 499 18.35 -30.11 22.62
C ILE A 499 17.58 -31.33 23.15
N GLN A 500 16.52 -31.70 22.45
CA GLN A 500 15.77 -32.95 22.55
C GLN A 500 15.83 -33.67 21.18
N GLY A 501 16.23 -34.95 21.18
CA GLY A 501 16.05 -35.86 20.03
C GLY A 501 14.57 -36.18 19.88
N GLY A 502 14.14 -37.38 20.29
CA GLY A 502 12.72 -37.61 20.59
C GLY A 502 12.34 -39.08 20.73
N ASP A 503 12.03 -39.73 19.61
CA ASP A 503 11.74 -41.17 19.50
C ASP A 503 12.62 -41.76 18.36
N ASP A 504 13.13 -42.98 18.54
CA ASP A 504 13.99 -43.79 17.63
C ASP A 504 15.53 -43.80 17.87
N ASN A 505 16.45 -43.15 17.12
CA ASN A 505 17.92 -43.35 17.39
C ASN A 505 18.84 -42.18 16.96
N ASP A 506 19.16 -41.27 17.89
CA ASP A 506 19.56 -39.90 17.50
C ASP A 506 21.06 -39.58 17.57
N GLY A 507 21.42 -38.50 16.90
CA GLY A 507 22.74 -38.19 16.39
C GLY A 507 23.39 -36.92 16.96
N ILE A 508 23.12 -36.57 18.22
CA ILE A 508 23.39 -35.25 18.84
C ILE A 508 24.88 -34.93 19.08
N ASP A 509 25.30 -33.69 18.79
CA ASP A 509 26.56 -33.02 19.19
C ASP A 509 26.25 -31.56 19.61
N GLY A 510 26.39 -31.18 20.90
CA GLY A 510 26.15 -29.80 21.35
C GLY A 510 27.25 -28.80 20.93
N SER A 511 28.51 -29.22 21.07
CA SER A 511 29.75 -28.59 20.56
C SER A 511 30.44 -27.51 21.40
N ILE A 512 29.88 -26.30 21.60
CA ILE A 512 30.56 -25.19 22.33
C ILE A 512 29.59 -24.37 23.20
N GLY A 513 29.04 -24.98 24.24
CA GLY A 513 28.31 -24.29 25.29
C GLY A 513 28.35 -25.02 26.63
N ASN A 514 27.31 -24.80 27.44
CA ASN A 514 26.97 -25.60 28.62
C ASN A 514 25.64 -26.31 28.33
N ASP A 515 25.71 -27.34 27.50
CA ASP A 515 24.60 -27.78 26.66
C ASP A 515 23.63 -28.67 27.46
N THR A 516 22.32 -28.54 27.27
CA THR A 516 21.31 -29.42 27.87
C THR A 516 20.79 -30.39 26.81
N ILE A 517 21.13 -31.67 26.93
CA ILE A 517 20.88 -32.69 25.91
C ILE A 517 20.01 -33.82 26.49
N ALA A 518 18.80 -33.97 25.97
CA ALA A 518 17.98 -35.18 26.14
C ALA A 518 18.04 -36.01 24.84
N GLY A 519 18.33 -37.31 24.97
CA GLY A 519 18.25 -38.25 23.84
C GLY A 519 16.80 -38.44 23.42
N GLY A 520 16.10 -39.36 24.08
CA GLY A 520 14.71 -39.63 23.76
C GLY A 520 14.33 -41.05 24.11
N SER A 521 13.47 -41.67 23.31
CA SER A 521 13.16 -43.10 23.37
C SER A 521 14.00 -43.88 22.36
N GLY A 522 15.30 -44.07 22.61
CA GLY A 522 16.22 -44.54 21.57
C GLY A 522 17.43 -45.38 21.96
N SER A 523 18.61 -45.01 21.46
CA SER A 523 19.90 -45.66 21.73
C SER A 523 21.04 -44.73 21.26
N ASP A 524 21.10 -43.57 21.88
CA ASP A 524 21.48 -42.33 21.18
C ASP A 524 22.98 -42.01 21.23
N ARG A 525 23.41 -41.13 20.33
CA ARG A 525 24.81 -40.85 19.99
C ARG A 525 25.38 -39.61 20.71
N LEU A 526 24.85 -39.31 21.88
CA LEU A 526 25.05 -38.04 22.59
C LEU A 526 26.53 -37.65 22.67
N THR A 527 26.81 -36.39 22.36
CA THR A 527 28.12 -35.75 22.54
C THR A 527 27.82 -34.36 23.06
N GLY A 528 28.49 -33.97 24.13
CA GLY A 528 28.37 -32.61 24.66
C GLY A 528 29.21 -31.66 23.81
N GLY A 529 30.01 -30.86 24.47
CA GLY A 529 30.75 -29.78 23.84
C GLY A 529 32.03 -29.42 24.58
N ALA A 530 32.22 -28.13 24.78
CA ALA A 530 33.37 -27.57 25.48
C ALA A 530 32.87 -26.53 26.49
N GLY A 531 32.31 -27.04 27.58
CA GLY A 531 31.82 -26.32 28.75
C GLY A 531 31.31 -27.34 29.76
N ASN A 532 30.19 -27.11 30.43
CA ASN A 532 29.69 -28.03 31.47
C ASN A 532 28.30 -28.56 31.08
N ASP A 533 28.25 -29.75 30.49
CA ASP A 533 27.04 -30.22 29.79
C ASP A 533 26.11 -31.06 30.69
N PHE A 534 24.80 -30.98 30.44
CA PHE A 534 23.73 -31.67 31.17
C PHE A 534 23.04 -32.71 30.28
N PHE A 535 23.37 -33.99 30.47
CA PHE A 535 22.66 -35.08 29.80
C PHE A 535 21.43 -35.48 30.63
N PHE A 536 20.23 -35.19 30.12
CA PHE A 536 18.97 -35.31 30.85
C PHE A 536 18.16 -36.56 30.45
N TYR A 537 17.67 -37.31 31.44
CA TYR A 537 16.94 -38.56 31.21
C TYR A 537 15.46 -38.48 31.61
N GLU A 538 14.58 -38.36 30.61
CA GLU A 538 13.17 -37.96 30.75
C GLU A 538 12.19 -39.09 31.11
N VAL A 539 12.41 -40.31 30.61
CA VAL A 539 11.50 -41.46 30.84
C VAL A 539 12.25 -42.75 31.23
N ALA A 540 11.52 -43.80 31.61
CA ALA A 540 12.12 -45.07 32.05
C ALA A 540 12.43 -46.03 30.88
N ASP A 541 11.99 -45.67 29.68
CA ASP A 541 12.08 -46.40 28.43
C ASP A 541 13.02 -45.72 27.40
N GLN A 542 13.91 -44.81 27.84
CA GLN A 542 14.85 -44.07 26.98
C GLN A 542 15.82 -44.95 26.16
N GLY A 543 15.96 -46.23 26.51
CA GLY A 543 16.71 -47.18 25.70
C GLY A 543 18.16 -47.36 26.13
N ILE A 544 19.16 -47.09 25.27
CA ILE A 544 20.58 -47.32 25.62
C ILE A 544 21.58 -46.36 24.94
N ASP A 545 21.94 -45.30 25.64
CA ASP A 545 22.67 -44.18 25.03
C ASP A 545 24.19 -44.32 25.10
N THR A 546 24.91 -43.49 24.34
CA THR A 546 26.36 -43.55 24.21
C THR A 546 26.97 -42.15 24.23
N VAL A 547 26.99 -41.54 25.42
CA VAL A 547 27.73 -40.29 25.65
C VAL A 547 29.21 -40.48 25.29
N ARG A 548 29.70 -39.72 24.31
CA ARG A 548 30.99 -40.03 23.66
C ARG A 548 32.23 -39.61 24.44
N ASP A 549 32.08 -38.65 25.34
CA ASP A 549 33.14 -37.72 25.71
C ASP A 549 33.08 -37.18 27.15
N PHE A 550 31.91 -37.18 27.80
CA PHE A 550 31.62 -37.00 29.24
C PHE A 550 32.84 -36.81 30.16
N ASP A 551 32.97 -35.69 30.88
CA ASP A 551 34.15 -35.32 31.69
C ASP A 551 35.41 -35.20 30.81
N ARG A 552 35.36 -34.20 29.90
CA ARG A 552 36.52 -33.76 29.11
C ARG A 552 37.50 -32.98 30.03
N PRO A 553 38.84 -33.08 29.87
CA PRO A 553 39.80 -32.47 30.82
C PRO A 553 39.84 -30.92 30.90
N GLY A 554 38.85 -30.33 31.55
CA GLY A 554 38.62 -28.89 31.68
C GLY A 554 37.16 -28.53 32.02
N ASP A 555 36.26 -29.50 31.91
CA ASP A 555 34.84 -29.40 31.62
C ASP A 555 34.10 -30.29 32.67
N ASP A 556 33.12 -29.77 33.42
CA ASP A 556 32.48 -30.49 34.58
C ASP A 556 31.07 -31.04 34.21
N ASP A 557 31.00 -32.05 33.33
CA ASP A 557 29.73 -32.62 32.82
C ASP A 557 28.86 -33.33 33.87
N THR A 558 27.54 -33.25 33.71
CA THR A 558 26.53 -33.75 34.65
C THR A 558 25.52 -34.68 33.96
N LEU A 559 25.18 -35.80 34.61
CA LEU A 559 24.01 -36.62 34.24
C LEU A 559 22.82 -36.26 35.15
N LEU A 560 21.74 -35.74 34.57
CA LEU A 560 20.57 -35.25 35.30
C LEU A 560 19.41 -36.26 35.22
N PHE A 561 18.86 -36.62 36.39
CA PHE A 561 17.76 -37.58 36.54
C PHE A 561 16.69 -37.04 37.48
N THR A 562 15.42 -37.02 37.07
CA THR A 562 14.34 -36.60 37.99
C THR A 562 14.04 -37.68 39.02
N SER A 563 13.80 -37.26 40.27
CA SER A 563 13.36 -38.16 41.34
C SER A 563 11.93 -38.73 41.14
N ALA A 564 11.19 -38.24 40.15
CA ALA A 564 9.89 -38.77 39.73
C ALA A 564 10.04 -40.01 38.85
N ASN A 565 11.01 -40.00 37.94
CA ASN A 565 11.30 -41.09 37.00
C ASN A 565 12.03 -42.23 37.72
N PHE A 566 13.05 -41.87 38.50
CA PHE A 566 13.90 -42.81 39.23
C PHE A 566 13.50 -42.86 40.72
N GLY A 567 12.24 -43.26 40.95
CA GLY A 567 11.57 -43.18 42.25
C GLY A 567 12.21 -44.02 43.36
N GLY A 568 12.81 -43.35 44.34
CA GLY A 568 13.44 -43.96 45.52
C GLY A 568 14.77 -43.34 45.92
N LEU A 569 15.35 -42.53 45.04
CA LEU A 569 16.56 -41.74 45.24
C LEU A 569 16.35 -40.55 46.18
N THR A 570 17.45 -39.92 46.61
CA THR A 570 17.40 -38.76 47.51
C THR A 570 18.32 -37.62 47.05
N ASN A 571 17.81 -36.38 46.99
CA ASN A 571 18.58 -35.16 46.70
C ASN A 571 19.51 -34.76 47.88
N SER A 572 20.24 -35.72 48.45
CA SER A 572 21.27 -35.55 49.49
C SER A 572 22.64 -36.12 49.10
N GLY A 573 22.79 -36.52 47.83
CA GLY A 573 23.99 -37.11 47.26
C GLY A 573 24.05 -38.63 47.45
N PHE A 574 24.58 -39.32 46.44
CA PHE A 574 24.64 -40.79 46.39
C PHE A 574 25.47 -41.41 47.50
N SER A 575 24.94 -42.45 48.15
CA SER A 575 25.78 -43.42 48.86
C SER A 575 26.33 -44.48 47.90
N SER A 576 27.65 -44.51 47.68
CA SER A 576 28.31 -45.40 46.70
C SER A 576 29.05 -46.59 47.33
N VAL A 577 29.20 -47.70 46.57
CA VAL A 577 29.98 -48.88 46.97
C VAL A 577 30.64 -49.56 45.76
N ILE A 578 31.88 -50.02 45.93
CA ILE A 578 32.61 -50.81 44.91
C ILE A 578 32.53 -52.31 45.25
N LEU A 579 32.14 -53.12 44.27
CA LEU A 579 32.12 -54.59 44.33
C LEU A 579 33.21 -55.16 43.43
N GLN A 580 34.20 -55.80 44.07
CA GLN A 580 35.35 -56.42 43.39
C GLN A 580 34.99 -57.80 42.82
N ASP A 581 35.58 -58.16 41.68
CA ASP A 581 35.23 -59.37 40.90
C ASP A 581 35.26 -60.67 41.73
N GLU A 582 36.18 -60.77 42.71
CA GLU A 582 36.29 -61.94 43.59
C GLU A 582 35.15 -62.11 44.63
N ASN A 583 34.26 -61.12 44.79
CA ASN A 583 33.15 -61.14 45.75
C ASN A 583 31.77 -61.39 45.11
N ILE A 584 31.71 -61.53 43.78
CA ILE A 584 30.46 -61.72 43.03
C ILE A 584 30.00 -63.19 43.13
N GLY A 585 28.84 -63.46 43.73
CA GLY A 585 28.19 -64.78 43.71
C GLY A 585 28.44 -65.72 44.90
N SER A 586 28.82 -65.22 46.08
CA SER A 586 28.73 -65.97 47.35
C SER A 586 28.13 -65.08 48.45
N GLU A 587 27.70 -65.64 49.60
CA GLU A 587 26.88 -64.93 50.63
C GLU A 587 27.39 -63.50 50.92
N GLY A 588 26.67 -62.51 50.39
CA GLY A 588 27.31 -61.35 49.75
C GLY A 588 28.01 -60.32 50.62
N GLN A 589 28.81 -59.50 49.93
CA GLN A 589 29.37 -58.27 50.48
C GLN A 589 28.22 -57.32 50.87
N SER A 590 28.45 -56.48 51.88
CA SER A 590 27.43 -55.54 52.34
C SER A 590 27.39 -54.32 51.42
N ILE A 591 26.44 -54.29 50.47
CA ILE A 591 26.09 -53.06 49.75
C ILE A 591 25.37 -52.05 50.67
N GLY A 592 24.86 -52.49 51.82
CA GLY A 592 24.21 -51.61 52.79
C GLY A 592 22.99 -50.93 52.17
N ASP A 593 22.90 -49.61 52.35
CA ASP A 593 21.85 -48.77 51.77
C ASP A 593 22.29 -48.07 50.47
N ALA A 594 23.45 -48.47 49.88
CA ALA A 594 24.06 -47.78 48.73
C ALA A 594 23.13 -47.65 47.52
N GLU A 595 23.02 -46.44 46.99
CA GLU A 595 22.23 -46.01 45.84
C GLU A 595 23.02 -46.11 44.51
N LEU A 596 24.37 -46.16 44.57
CA LEU A 596 25.26 -46.36 43.42
C LEU A 596 26.23 -47.54 43.64
N ILE A 597 26.25 -48.52 42.74
CA ILE A 597 27.01 -49.77 42.89
C ILE A 597 27.98 -49.98 41.71
N ILE A 598 29.27 -49.77 41.94
CA ILE A 598 30.31 -49.88 40.90
C ILE A 598 30.92 -51.29 40.91
N PHE A 599 30.99 -51.93 39.75
CA PHE A 599 31.55 -53.27 39.57
C PHE A 599 32.91 -53.23 38.85
N GLU A 600 33.93 -53.85 39.47
CA GLU A 600 35.19 -54.19 38.78
C GLU A 600 35.02 -55.40 37.83
N GLY A 601 34.01 -56.23 38.09
CA GLY A 601 33.70 -57.43 37.31
C GLY A 601 33.07 -57.14 35.95
N LYS A 602 33.18 -58.12 35.03
CA LYS A 602 32.64 -58.02 33.67
C LYS A 602 31.32 -58.78 33.51
N PHE A 603 30.31 -58.12 32.95
CA PHE A 603 28.98 -58.69 32.72
C PHE A 603 28.56 -58.53 31.26
N ASP A 604 27.68 -59.40 30.76
CA ASP A 604 27.22 -59.33 29.36
C ASP A 604 26.13 -58.28 29.12
N ASN A 605 25.35 -57.93 30.15
CA ASN A 605 24.26 -56.94 30.14
C ASN A 605 23.77 -56.60 31.57
N ALA A 606 22.93 -55.57 31.71
CA ALA A 606 22.27 -55.19 32.97
C ALA A 606 21.55 -56.33 33.71
N GLN A 607 20.87 -57.25 33.00
CA GLN A 607 20.17 -58.37 33.65
C GLN A 607 21.13 -59.34 34.37
N ALA A 608 22.36 -59.49 33.86
CA ALA A 608 23.41 -60.25 34.55
C ALA A 608 23.94 -59.52 35.80
N VAL A 609 23.82 -58.20 35.86
CA VAL A 609 24.16 -57.37 37.04
C VAL A 609 23.07 -57.49 38.11
N ASN A 610 21.79 -57.34 37.76
CA ASN A 610 20.63 -57.57 38.65
C ASN A 610 20.72 -58.95 39.34
N ALA A 611 20.97 -60.02 38.56
CA ALA A 611 21.15 -61.37 39.10
C ALA A 611 22.35 -61.54 40.06
N ALA A 612 23.32 -60.61 40.03
CA ALA A 612 24.46 -60.55 40.95
C ALA A 612 24.24 -59.59 42.14
N LEU A 613 23.30 -58.65 42.03
CA LEU A 613 22.86 -57.74 43.08
C LEU A 613 21.91 -58.43 44.07
N ASN A 614 20.97 -59.24 43.58
CA ASN A 614 19.92 -59.91 44.38
C ASN A 614 20.46 -60.99 45.35
N VAL A 615 21.77 -61.21 45.39
CA VAL A 615 22.49 -62.08 46.35
C VAL A 615 23.35 -61.33 47.36
N GLN A 616 23.35 -59.99 47.34
CA GLN A 616 24.18 -59.13 48.20
C GLN A 616 23.50 -58.76 49.53
N ASN A 617 24.30 -58.47 50.56
CA ASN A 617 23.75 -58.04 51.85
C ASN A 617 23.34 -56.56 51.80
N GLY A 618 22.03 -56.31 51.68
CA GLY A 618 21.44 -54.97 51.54
C GLY A 618 20.49 -54.83 50.34
N SER A 619 20.35 -55.88 49.52
CA SER A 619 19.44 -55.98 48.38
C SER A 619 17.98 -56.19 48.84
N SER A 620 17.46 -55.22 49.61
CA SER A 620 16.03 -55.11 49.91
C SER A 620 15.28 -54.54 48.70
N ASP A 621 13.94 -54.57 48.78
CA ASP A 621 13.02 -54.00 47.79
C ASP A 621 13.17 -52.46 47.71
N ARG A 622 14.18 -52.01 46.96
CA ARG A 622 14.64 -50.63 46.76
C ARG A 622 15.42 -50.52 45.44
N PRO A 623 15.50 -49.34 44.80
CA PRO A 623 16.32 -49.17 43.60
C PRO A 623 17.83 -49.02 43.92
N ALA A 624 18.65 -49.09 42.87
CA ALA A 624 19.99 -48.51 42.81
C ALA A 624 20.45 -48.36 41.35
N PHE A 625 21.35 -47.41 41.09
CA PHE A 625 22.16 -47.43 39.87
C PHE A 625 23.37 -48.35 40.04
N PHE A 626 23.92 -48.78 38.91
CA PHE A 626 25.17 -49.51 38.85
C PHE A 626 26.03 -49.08 37.68
N VAL A 627 27.35 -49.11 37.87
CA VAL A 627 28.35 -48.97 36.79
C VAL A 627 29.03 -50.32 36.65
N TYR A 628 29.12 -50.86 35.43
CA TYR A 628 29.79 -52.13 35.19
C TYR A 628 30.53 -52.16 33.85
N LEU A 629 31.58 -52.98 33.73
CA LEU A 629 32.32 -53.13 32.47
C LEU A 629 31.63 -54.18 31.59
N ASN A 630 30.96 -53.75 30.52
CA ASN A 630 30.25 -54.65 29.63
C ASN A 630 31.23 -55.51 28.82
N GLY A 631 31.11 -56.84 28.94
CA GLY A 631 32.01 -57.83 28.36
C GLY A 631 31.84 -58.04 26.84
N GLN A 632 30.71 -57.61 26.27
CA GLN A 632 30.43 -57.65 24.83
C GLN A 632 30.87 -56.34 24.14
N ARG A 633 30.59 -55.19 24.77
CA ARG A 633 30.87 -53.83 24.27
C ARG A 633 32.29 -53.35 24.58
N GLY A 634 32.90 -53.80 25.67
CA GLY A 634 34.25 -53.41 26.08
C GLY A 634 34.36 -52.00 26.69
N LYS A 635 33.24 -51.44 27.16
CA LYS A 635 33.08 -50.11 27.76
C LYS A 635 32.37 -50.19 29.11
N TYR A 636 32.53 -49.18 29.95
CA TYR A 636 31.68 -49.04 31.13
C TYR A 636 30.25 -48.67 30.71
N VAL A 637 29.28 -49.18 31.45
CA VAL A 637 27.86 -48.94 31.24
C VAL A 637 27.26 -48.55 32.58
N PHE A 638 26.65 -47.38 32.63
CA PHE A 638 25.72 -46.96 33.68
C PHE A 638 24.37 -47.63 33.42
N GLY A 639 23.70 -48.06 34.48
CA GLY A 639 22.38 -48.67 34.39
C GLY A 639 21.62 -48.57 35.70
N TYR A 640 20.34 -48.89 35.66
CA TYR A 640 19.43 -48.73 36.80
C TYR A 640 18.65 -50.02 37.05
N ASP A 641 18.52 -50.36 38.33
CA ASP A 641 17.63 -51.39 38.81
C ASP A 641 16.52 -50.77 39.65
N THR A 642 15.27 -50.99 39.24
CA THR A 642 14.07 -50.50 39.95
C THR A 642 13.85 -51.19 41.30
N SER A 643 14.28 -52.45 41.46
CA SER A 643 14.22 -53.16 42.74
C SER A 643 15.24 -54.30 42.83
N LEU A 644 16.23 -54.10 43.71
CA LEU A 644 17.25 -55.10 44.10
C LEU A 644 16.69 -56.32 44.86
N ALA A 645 15.38 -56.59 44.77
CA ALA A 645 14.73 -57.77 45.32
C ALA A 645 13.70 -58.41 44.38
N ASP A 646 13.43 -57.83 43.20
CA ASP A 646 12.44 -58.35 42.25
C ASP A 646 13.05 -58.62 40.86
N ASP A 647 13.64 -59.82 40.70
CA ASP A 647 14.10 -60.38 39.42
C ASP A 647 13.03 -60.38 38.29
N SER A 648 11.76 -60.04 38.57
CA SER A 648 10.70 -59.95 37.55
C SER A 648 10.53 -58.57 36.93
N VAL A 649 11.18 -57.53 37.46
CA VAL A 649 11.34 -56.23 36.78
C VAL A 649 12.73 -56.19 36.14
N PRO A 650 12.86 -55.83 34.84
CA PRO A 650 14.17 -55.76 34.20
C PRO A 650 14.97 -54.57 34.74
N ALA A 651 16.24 -54.82 35.06
CA ALA A 651 17.23 -53.75 35.12
C ALA A 651 17.65 -53.36 33.69
N PHE A 652 17.84 -52.07 33.45
CA PHE A 652 18.17 -51.53 32.14
C PHE A 652 19.53 -50.80 32.16
N GLU A 653 20.08 -50.63 30.96
CA GLU A 653 21.28 -49.83 30.71
C GLU A 653 20.80 -48.40 30.41
N LEU A 654 21.51 -47.39 30.92
CA LEU A 654 21.17 -45.98 30.70
C LEU A 654 22.15 -45.36 29.70
N GLY A 655 23.46 -45.52 29.95
CA GLY A 655 24.48 -44.91 29.10
C GLY A 655 25.79 -45.68 29.08
N ILE A 656 26.43 -45.74 27.91
CA ILE A 656 27.81 -46.21 27.76
C ILE A 656 28.77 -45.07 28.09
N LEU A 657 29.39 -45.13 29.27
CA LEU A 657 30.38 -44.14 29.70
C LEU A 657 31.72 -44.40 28.99
N GLN A 658 32.15 -43.48 28.15
CA GLN A 658 33.33 -43.67 27.31
C GLN A 658 34.66 -43.25 27.94
N SER A 659 34.63 -42.39 28.97
CA SER A 659 35.73 -41.56 29.45
C SER A 659 36.40 -41.99 30.76
N ILE A 660 35.66 -42.63 31.69
CA ILE A 660 36.18 -43.12 33.00
C ILE A 660 37.50 -43.88 32.76
N GLU A 661 38.64 -43.28 33.13
CA GLU A 661 39.97 -43.79 32.79
C GLU A 661 40.17 -45.22 33.34
N PRO A 662 40.26 -46.25 32.48
CA PRO A 662 40.57 -47.60 32.91
C PRO A 662 42.09 -47.78 32.92
N GLU A 663 42.78 -47.20 33.91
CA GLU A 663 44.05 -47.81 34.31
C GLU A 663 43.75 -49.21 34.86
N GLU A 664 44.50 -50.23 34.40
CA GLU A 664 44.15 -51.65 34.57
C GLU A 664 44.11 -52.14 36.04
N ASP A 665 44.57 -51.31 36.99
CA ASP A 665 44.54 -51.49 38.44
C ASP A 665 43.93 -50.27 39.20
N GLN A 666 43.32 -49.28 38.53
CA GLN A 666 42.67 -48.11 39.17
C GLN A 666 41.31 -47.78 38.55
N ILE A 667 40.21 -48.21 39.20
CA ILE A 667 38.99 -47.39 39.18
C ILE A 667 39.30 -46.16 40.04
N SER A 668 39.54 -45.01 39.40
CA SER A 668 39.79 -43.75 40.11
C SER A 668 38.56 -43.40 40.96
N THR A 669 38.73 -43.25 42.27
CA THR A 669 37.61 -43.22 43.23
C THR A 669 37.01 -41.82 43.42
N ILE A 670 36.72 -41.12 42.32
CA ILE A 670 35.99 -39.85 42.30
C ILE A 670 35.02 -39.87 41.12
N ILE A 671 33.92 -40.59 41.32
CA ILE A 671 32.59 -40.07 41.00
C ILE A 671 31.92 -40.01 42.37
N ASP A 672 32.04 -38.86 43.02
CA ASP A 672 31.67 -38.64 44.41
C ASP A 672 30.17 -38.30 44.52
N ALA A 673 29.66 -38.33 45.74
CA ALA A 673 28.23 -38.13 46.00
C ALA A 673 27.67 -36.75 45.58
N GLY A 674 28.54 -35.78 45.29
CA GLY A 674 28.21 -34.42 44.90
C GLY A 674 28.44 -34.12 43.41
N ASP A 675 28.91 -35.10 42.64
CA ASP A 675 29.21 -34.98 41.20
C ASP A 675 27.96 -35.34 40.35
N PHE A 676 26.81 -35.46 41.02
CA PHE A 676 25.47 -35.61 40.44
C PHE A 676 24.53 -34.63 41.17
N GLU A 677 24.02 -33.61 40.49
CA GLU A 677 22.93 -32.78 41.03
C GLU A 677 21.58 -33.41 40.72
N PHE A 678 20.83 -33.75 41.77
CA PHE A 678 19.43 -34.18 41.67
C PHE A 678 18.49 -32.98 41.82
N ILE A 679 17.61 -32.80 40.84
CA ILE A 679 16.50 -31.82 40.86
C ILE A 679 15.18 -32.58 41.14
#